data_AF-A0A1V5W3A9-F1
#
_entry.id   AF-A0A1V5W3A9-F1
#
_cell.length_a   1.000
_cell.length_b   1.000
_cell.length_c   1.000
_cell.angle_alpha   90.00
_cell.angle_beta   90.00
_cell.angle_gamma   90.00
#
_symmetry.space_group_name_H-M   'P 1'
#
loop_
_entity.id
_entity.type
_entity.pdbx_description
1 polymer ?
#
loop_
_entity_poly.entity_id
_entity_poly.type
_entity_poly.pdbx_seq_one_letter_code
_entity_poly.pdbx_strand_id
1 'polypeptide(L)'
;MKLFFFVISIIFFLNSFSQPSNSPVALNGKLRVENNQLVNECGNPVQLKGFGSHGLMWFPQCYNKESLTALVNDWGIDVFEIKINYTLWYVKDVEYARNYVDNLVEILTELGIYVIIQNVEGENPLDWITVAKDEFEYFCTKHKDKINIIYEPLNEPHGVNGTWANCKTFASELIPVIRNICPYALIIVPTPSYCQDVDIAANDPLPESLSYNVLYCLHIYAASHDNVFSKFNYASDKIPIFAAEWGVCTYTGDGELDYEASDTWLNLWNGNNPGNQIVSWCNHNFADGPGSACALIQGSCNNNLWNNSSPSGNYIKNKILESNNWASCKSITYWNFETSTEGWNSPTNMTMNIVNGINWMKVNAADPHVLSPDNLLVSTSQYKYVIVRLQNQSTASTAELFWTTTTNPNFNSTNRISFSIVPNDNNQQRYYFIDLSKNPNWTGIIKQLRLDPSTASTGTVKVDFIKLVGAYPTAIVNIPGTIEIENFNYGEYNNAYYETTPFSNYGNNYRIIESVDIANHPTIPNNNIVGWIANGEWLEYIVNVEQQTDYFIDIYYSAPADNSKISLLVDGTEILTVITLPATGDYNTYNKITKLVKIESGIHLLKLLTVSAGYNIDKIVFTQNLSPTNISLTNSSISENRVVGSVVGSLSTTDPNIGDSFSFSLSGNSSDNQFFTIENNILISNAMFDFESKKTYSITIRTTDIGGLFFEKNFTISITDIYDNLYWDFTDSLDGWKNPHNLTMIQSNGCNSMTITGSDPNVYSLDYLNANAELFNIVVIRMQNKTTASTAELFWATYDAPGFSSTRRVSIPIVVNDTQQRYYIVDLSANPNWTGVLKQLRLDPTIAASGSVQVDFIKITGAYPTSVAAIPGTIQAENFNKGGQGNAYNDATPTTNSGNQYRTTEGVDIAVHPQEPGNFVVGWTSAGEWMEYIVQIQKETFYNMQAWVSSTGNTARISIVIDGEIITPEIVIPNTGAYTTYQAVNVVTNKKLAIGTHVIRIQANTAGFNIDKLICNDAVQTQTIALAKGWNLISVSVIETANDGNAIHRIFTGKDVKIVKNADGFWKPNQPNQFNSLQTLEPGNGYLVYMNTAGTITISGIPCTGEILFAPTGWQLIGFPCTGVGELLFAPTPISNYFNTTNCKMIKNFDGFWVPFGTTNSIQNFEQGKGYWMKR
;
A
#
# COMPACT_ATOMS: atom_id res chain seq x y z
N MET A 1 5.81 -23.09 -0.10
CA MET A 1 6.90 -24.07 -0.37
C MET A 1 6.80 -24.41 -1.85
N LYS A 2 7.40 -23.57 -2.73
CA LYS A 2 8.73 -23.77 -3.35
C LYS A 2 8.75 -25.04 -4.23
N LEU A 3 9.11 -25.06 -5.52
CA LEU A 3 9.76 -24.11 -6.43
C LEU A 3 9.80 -24.80 -7.83
N PHE A 4 10.04 -24.04 -8.90
CA PHE A 4 10.43 -24.47 -10.27
C PHE A 4 9.36 -24.90 -11.28
N PHE A 5 8.90 -23.93 -12.08
CA PHE A 5 8.50 -24.10 -13.49
C PHE A 5 8.75 -22.79 -14.26
N PHE A 6 9.12 -22.93 -15.55
CA PHE A 6 9.42 -21.89 -16.56
C PHE A 6 10.77 -21.16 -16.37
N VAL A 7 11.69 -21.11 -17.34
CA VAL A 7 11.52 -20.79 -18.76
C VAL A 7 12.41 -21.67 -19.64
N ILE A 8 11.81 -22.35 -20.61
CA ILE A 8 12.48 -22.84 -21.81
C ILE A 8 12.69 -21.62 -22.70
N SER A 9 13.91 -21.08 -22.72
CA SER A 9 14.31 -20.13 -23.75
C SER A 9 14.30 -20.86 -25.08
N ILE A 10 13.44 -20.41 -25.99
CA ILE A 10 13.53 -20.73 -27.40
C ILE A 10 14.88 -20.17 -27.86
N ILE A 11 15.87 -21.06 -27.97
CA ILE A 11 17.10 -20.80 -28.69
C ILE A 11 16.70 -20.74 -30.17
N PHE A 12 16.38 -19.54 -30.66
CA PHE A 12 16.59 -19.26 -32.07
C PHE A 12 18.10 -19.22 -32.28
N PHE A 13 18.68 -20.36 -32.64
CA PHE A 13 19.94 -20.39 -33.39
C PHE A 13 19.65 -19.69 -34.73
N LEU A 14 19.79 -18.37 -34.78
CA LEU A 14 20.39 -17.77 -35.96
C LEU A 14 21.87 -18.12 -35.83
N ASN A 15 22.35 -19.08 -36.63
CA ASN A 15 23.76 -19.26 -36.85
C ASN A 15 24.30 -17.95 -37.45
N SER A 16 24.67 -16.98 -36.62
CA SER A 16 25.71 -16.04 -37.00
C SER A 16 26.97 -16.88 -37.10
N PHE A 17 27.43 -17.13 -38.32
CA PHE A 17 28.71 -17.79 -38.54
C PHE A 17 29.79 -16.93 -37.87
N SER A 18 30.32 -17.41 -36.75
CA SER A 18 31.43 -16.75 -36.06
C SER A 18 32.70 -16.99 -36.86
N GLN A 19 33.32 -15.91 -37.32
CA GLN A 19 34.63 -15.92 -37.97
C GLN A 19 35.68 -16.64 -37.10
N PRO A 20 36.67 -17.32 -37.68
CA PRO A 20 37.77 -17.89 -36.92
C PRO A 20 38.47 -16.81 -36.08
N SER A 21 38.69 -17.06 -34.79
CA SER A 21 39.11 -16.05 -33.80
C SER A 21 40.46 -15.38 -34.08
N ASN A 22 41.26 -15.93 -34.98
CA ASN A 22 42.59 -15.42 -35.39
C ASN A 22 42.65 -15.08 -36.88
N SER A 23 41.51 -14.96 -37.58
CA SER A 23 41.51 -14.58 -38.99
C SER A 23 41.94 -13.11 -39.17
N PRO A 24 42.45 -12.72 -40.35
CA PRO A 24 42.79 -11.34 -40.68
C PRO A 24 41.69 -10.33 -40.34
N VAL A 25 40.44 -10.64 -40.66
CA VAL A 25 39.27 -9.81 -40.35
C VAL A 25 38.97 -9.80 -38.84
N ALA A 26 39.09 -10.94 -38.16
CA ALA A 26 38.91 -10.98 -36.70
C ALA A 26 39.96 -10.17 -35.94
N LEU A 27 41.19 -10.10 -36.47
CA LEU A 27 42.31 -9.38 -35.86
C LEU A 27 42.30 -7.87 -36.15
N ASN A 28 41.80 -7.45 -37.31
CA ASN A 28 41.89 -6.07 -37.79
C ASN A 28 40.53 -5.35 -37.89
N GLY A 29 39.40 -6.07 -37.84
CA GLY A 29 38.07 -5.47 -37.83
C GLY A 29 37.77 -4.64 -39.09
N LYS A 30 37.02 -3.55 -38.95
CA LYS A 30 36.69 -2.67 -40.07
C LYS A 30 37.87 -1.74 -40.41
N LEU A 31 38.40 -1.87 -41.63
CA LEU A 31 39.53 -1.06 -42.08
C LEU A 31 39.11 0.37 -42.43
N ARG A 32 40.02 1.32 -42.17
CA ARG A 32 39.86 2.69 -42.65
C ARG A 32 41.17 3.35 -43.04
N VAL A 33 41.10 4.47 -43.74
CA VAL A 33 42.26 5.32 -44.02
C VAL A 33 42.34 6.48 -43.02
N GLU A 34 43.48 6.62 -42.36
CA GLU A 34 43.80 7.74 -41.47
C GLU A 34 45.22 8.24 -41.75
N ASN A 35 45.41 9.56 -41.85
CA ASN A 35 46.73 10.17 -42.03
C ASN A 35 47.57 9.53 -43.16
N ASN A 36 46.96 9.31 -44.34
CA ASN A 36 47.56 8.62 -45.49
C ASN A 36 47.99 7.16 -45.24
N GLN A 37 47.44 6.50 -44.21
CA GLN A 37 47.75 5.12 -43.86
C GLN A 37 46.47 4.28 -43.83
N LEU A 38 46.51 3.08 -44.40
CA LEU A 38 45.49 2.07 -44.13
C LEU A 38 45.69 1.57 -42.69
N VAL A 39 44.66 1.71 -41.87
CA VAL A 39 44.65 1.30 -40.47
C VAL A 39 43.52 0.31 -40.19
N ASN A 40 43.73 -0.52 -39.17
CA ASN A 40 42.68 -1.37 -38.63
C ASN A 40 41.63 -0.54 -37.87
N GLU A 41 40.60 -1.20 -37.36
CA GLU A 41 39.51 -0.57 -36.60
C GLU A 41 39.97 0.31 -35.41
N CYS A 42 41.23 0.19 -35.00
CA CYS A 42 41.82 0.79 -33.81
C CYS A 42 42.86 1.85 -34.16
N GLY A 43 43.01 2.17 -35.44
CA GLY A 43 43.96 3.17 -35.91
C GLY A 43 45.40 2.66 -36.01
N ASN A 44 45.66 1.35 -35.84
CA ASN A 44 47.00 0.81 -36.05
C ASN A 44 47.24 0.55 -37.54
N PRO A 45 48.42 0.90 -38.10
CA PRO A 45 48.77 0.61 -39.48
C PRO A 45 48.60 -0.87 -39.84
N VAL A 46 48.00 -1.15 -41.00
CA VAL A 46 47.77 -2.49 -41.53
C VAL A 46 48.49 -2.67 -42.86
N GLN A 47 49.13 -3.82 -42.99
CA GLN A 47 49.54 -4.39 -44.28
C GLN A 47 48.71 -5.64 -44.52
N LEU A 48 47.88 -5.62 -45.56
CA LEU A 48 47.25 -6.81 -46.12
C LEU A 48 48.15 -7.35 -47.23
N LYS A 49 48.39 -8.66 -47.22
CA LYS A 49 49.18 -9.36 -48.23
C LYS A 49 48.35 -10.48 -48.84
N GLY A 50 48.33 -10.58 -50.16
CA GLY A 50 47.44 -11.52 -50.81
C GLY A 50 47.72 -11.78 -52.27
N PHE A 51 46.75 -12.43 -52.92
CA PHE A 51 46.75 -12.70 -54.34
C PHE A 51 45.48 -12.17 -54.99
N GLY A 52 45.62 -11.73 -56.23
CA GLY A 52 44.51 -11.60 -57.15
C GLY A 52 44.23 -12.91 -57.87
N SER A 53 42.95 -13.14 -58.20
CA SER A 53 42.59 -14.08 -59.25
C SER A 53 43.21 -13.61 -60.58
N HIS A 54 43.52 -14.51 -61.51
CA HIS A 54 43.95 -14.10 -62.85
C HIS A 54 42.83 -13.34 -63.59
N GLY A 55 41.61 -13.81 -63.41
CA GLY A 55 40.43 -13.39 -64.15
C GLY A 55 39.46 -14.56 -64.17
N LEU A 56 38.31 -14.40 -63.51
CA LEU A 56 37.37 -15.50 -63.30
C LEU A 56 36.87 -16.13 -64.62
N MET A 57 36.92 -15.38 -65.72
CA MET A 57 36.54 -15.84 -67.06
C MET A 57 37.50 -16.85 -67.69
N TRP A 58 38.78 -16.80 -67.33
CA TRP A 58 39.83 -17.59 -67.97
C TRP A 58 40.22 -18.82 -67.14
N PHE A 59 40.18 -18.71 -65.81
CA PHE A 59 40.59 -19.79 -64.90
C PHE A 59 39.52 -20.11 -63.82
N PRO A 60 38.24 -20.29 -64.17
CA PRO A 60 37.19 -20.54 -63.17
C PRO A 60 37.46 -21.79 -62.32
N GLN A 61 38.15 -22.79 -62.86
CA GLN A 61 38.49 -24.03 -62.15
C GLN A 61 39.42 -23.83 -60.94
N CYS A 62 40.14 -22.71 -60.87
CA CYS A 62 41.08 -22.43 -59.78
C CYS A 62 40.41 -21.86 -58.51
N TYR A 63 39.14 -21.47 -58.57
CA TYR A 63 38.46 -20.74 -57.49
C TYR A 63 37.25 -21.52 -56.98
N ASN A 64 37.46 -22.30 -55.92
CA ASN A 64 36.41 -23.02 -55.21
C ASN A 64 36.73 -23.03 -53.70
N LYS A 65 35.81 -23.56 -52.87
CA LYS A 65 35.99 -23.56 -51.41
C LYS A 65 37.28 -24.25 -50.97
N GLU A 66 37.68 -25.34 -51.62
CA GLU A 66 38.88 -26.10 -51.27
C GLU A 66 40.15 -25.33 -51.60
N SER A 67 40.21 -24.70 -52.79
CA SER A 67 41.37 -23.90 -53.19
C SER A 67 41.55 -22.65 -52.33
N LEU A 68 40.46 -21.94 -52.04
CA LEU A 68 40.49 -20.76 -51.16
C LEU A 68 40.82 -21.13 -49.71
N THR A 69 40.30 -22.25 -49.20
CA THR A 69 40.66 -22.74 -47.86
C THR A 69 42.14 -23.10 -47.77
N ALA A 70 42.71 -23.73 -48.81
CA ALA A 70 44.14 -24.02 -48.86
C ALA A 70 44.99 -22.74 -48.96
N LEU A 71 44.55 -21.76 -49.75
CA LEU A 71 45.23 -20.47 -49.86
C LEU A 71 45.24 -19.72 -48.51
N VAL A 72 44.14 -19.78 -47.75
CA VAL A 72 44.08 -19.20 -46.40
C VAL A 72 44.94 -19.97 -45.41
N ASN A 73 44.72 -21.28 -45.27
CA ASN A 73 45.32 -22.06 -44.19
C ASN A 73 46.80 -22.39 -44.44
N ASP A 74 47.19 -22.64 -45.69
CA ASP A 74 48.52 -23.15 -46.02
C ASP A 74 49.45 -22.05 -46.57
N TRP A 75 48.90 -20.94 -47.07
CA TRP A 75 49.68 -19.82 -47.61
C TRP A 75 49.53 -18.52 -46.79
N GLY A 76 48.51 -18.42 -45.93
CA GLY A 76 48.39 -17.36 -44.93
C GLY A 76 47.96 -16.00 -45.50
N ILE A 77 47.16 -15.96 -46.57
CA ILE A 77 46.71 -14.69 -47.15
C ILE A 77 45.84 -13.87 -46.20
N ASP A 78 45.91 -12.54 -46.33
CA ASP A 78 45.10 -11.59 -45.56
C ASP A 78 43.92 -11.03 -46.38
N VAL A 79 44.15 -10.95 -47.70
CA VAL A 79 43.26 -10.37 -48.68
C VAL A 79 43.25 -11.22 -49.95
N PHE A 80 42.11 -11.28 -50.62
CA PHE A 80 41.98 -11.90 -51.93
C PHE A 80 41.23 -10.97 -52.87
N GLU A 81 41.80 -10.75 -54.05
CA GLU A 81 41.21 -9.87 -55.07
C GLU A 81 40.52 -10.71 -56.15
N ILE A 82 39.22 -10.46 -56.31
CA ILE A 82 38.37 -11.11 -57.29
C ILE A 82 38.32 -10.23 -58.54
N LYS A 83 39.03 -10.66 -59.58
CA LYS A 83 39.09 -9.98 -60.89
C LYS A 83 38.01 -10.54 -61.81
N ILE A 84 37.03 -9.71 -62.10
CA ILE A 84 36.03 -9.98 -63.15
C ILE A 84 36.26 -8.99 -64.28
N ASN A 85 35.91 -9.39 -65.50
CA ASN A 85 35.79 -8.50 -66.65
C ASN A 85 34.38 -8.72 -67.17
N TYR A 86 33.48 -7.84 -66.72
CA TYR A 86 32.06 -7.98 -67.00
C TYR A 86 31.78 -7.91 -68.48
N THR A 87 32.56 -7.24 -69.32
CA THR A 87 32.28 -7.18 -70.77
C THR A 87 32.23 -8.56 -71.43
N LEU A 88 33.10 -9.48 -71.01
CA LEU A 88 33.16 -10.84 -71.53
C LEU A 88 32.02 -11.73 -70.99
N TRP A 89 31.47 -11.38 -69.83
CA TRP A 89 30.35 -12.10 -69.19
C TRP A 89 28.99 -11.47 -69.49
N TYR A 90 28.87 -10.16 -69.70
CA TYR A 90 27.65 -9.42 -70.06
C TYR A 90 27.11 -9.84 -71.42
N VAL A 91 28.02 -10.23 -72.32
CA VAL A 91 27.68 -10.84 -73.62
C VAL A 91 27.10 -12.26 -73.44
N LYS A 92 27.25 -12.89 -72.26
CA LYS A 92 26.82 -14.26 -71.96
C LYS A 92 25.68 -14.32 -70.92
N ASP A 93 25.91 -13.88 -69.67
CA ASP A 93 24.97 -13.85 -68.53
C ASP A 93 25.54 -13.03 -67.34
N VAL A 94 24.90 -11.90 -66.99
CA VAL A 94 25.31 -11.03 -65.87
C VAL A 94 24.94 -11.61 -64.49
N GLU A 95 23.84 -12.36 -64.40
CA GLU A 95 23.36 -12.93 -63.15
C GLU A 95 24.29 -14.08 -62.71
N TYR A 96 24.77 -14.87 -63.68
CA TYR A 96 25.80 -15.87 -63.43
C TYR A 96 27.11 -15.26 -62.91
N ALA A 97 27.53 -14.11 -63.46
CA ALA A 97 28.72 -13.37 -62.98
C ALA A 97 28.57 -12.98 -61.51
N ARG A 98 27.47 -12.27 -61.20
CA ARG A 98 27.18 -11.80 -59.84
C ARG A 98 27.10 -12.94 -58.84
N ASN A 99 26.36 -14.01 -59.17
CA ASN A 99 26.25 -15.18 -58.30
C ASN A 99 27.59 -15.86 -58.05
N TYR A 100 28.49 -15.88 -59.04
CA TYR A 100 29.81 -16.45 -58.84
C TYR A 100 30.66 -15.62 -57.89
N VAL A 101 30.65 -14.29 -58.06
CA VAL A 101 31.33 -13.36 -57.16
C VAL A 101 30.76 -13.43 -55.75
N ASP A 102 29.43 -13.39 -55.61
CA ASP A 102 28.74 -13.51 -54.32
C ASP A 102 29.17 -14.79 -53.59
N ASN A 103 29.25 -15.93 -54.29
CA ASN A 103 29.67 -17.19 -53.69
C ASN A 103 31.13 -17.15 -53.19
N LEU A 104 32.05 -16.57 -53.97
CA LEU A 104 33.43 -16.41 -53.54
C LEU A 104 33.54 -15.44 -52.35
N VAL A 105 32.77 -14.35 -52.35
CA VAL A 105 32.65 -13.42 -51.22
C VAL A 105 32.18 -14.15 -49.98
N GLU A 106 31.12 -14.97 -50.05
CA GLU A 106 30.65 -15.73 -48.88
C GLU A 106 31.72 -16.69 -48.34
N ILE A 107 32.43 -17.41 -49.22
CA ILE A 107 33.50 -18.34 -48.80
C ILE A 107 34.64 -17.58 -48.10
N LEU A 108 35.11 -16.49 -48.70
CA LEU A 108 36.21 -15.70 -48.15
C LEU A 108 35.79 -14.97 -46.88
N THR A 109 34.55 -14.50 -46.82
CA THR A 109 33.96 -13.99 -45.58
C THR A 109 33.95 -15.09 -44.54
N GLU A 110 33.47 -16.32 -44.79
CA GLU A 110 33.47 -17.43 -43.82
C GLU A 110 34.87 -17.77 -43.29
N LEU A 111 35.90 -17.60 -44.13
CA LEU A 111 37.30 -17.81 -43.77
C LEU A 111 37.96 -16.62 -43.07
N GLY A 112 37.27 -15.47 -42.99
CA GLY A 112 37.73 -14.26 -42.33
C GLY A 112 38.81 -13.47 -43.09
N ILE A 113 38.67 -13.41 -44.41
CA ILE A 113 39.62 -12.76 -45.34
C ILE A 113 39.03 -11.47 -45.91
N TYR A 114 39.84 -10.44 -46.13
CA TYR A 114 39.41 -9.24 -46.86
C TYR A 114 39.23 -9.54 -48.35
N VAL A 115 38.17 -9.02 -48.95
CA VAL A 115 37.83 -9.31 -50.35
C VAL A 115 37.83 -8.01 -51.15
N ILE A 116 38.67 -7.94 -52.17
CA ILE A 116 38.62 -6.86 -53.16
C ILE A 116 37.73 -7.33 -54.31
N ILE A 117 36.67 -6.59 -54.60
CA ILE A 117 35.84 -6.82 -55.78
C ILE A 117 36.29 -5.86 -56.88
N GLN A 118 36.97 -6.41 -57.89
CA GLN A 118 37.46 -5.68 -59.06
C GLN A 118 36.56 -5.97 -60.27
N ASN A 119 36.03 -4.92 -60.91
CA ASN A 119 34.90 -5.05 -61.83
C ASN A 119 35.27 -4.92 -63.32
N VAL A 120 35.83 -3.77 -63.73
CA VAL A 120 35.93 -3.41 -65.15
C VAL A 120 37.37 -3.16 -65.54
N GLU A 121 37.74 -3.47 -66.78
CA GLU A 121 39.05 -3.17 -67.38
C GLU A 121 38.83 -2.27 -68.59
N GLY A 122 39.62 -1.20 -68.75
CA GLY A 122 39.60 -0.46 -70.01
C GLY A 122 40.38 0.85 -70.09
N GLU A 123 40.69 1.23 -71.32
CA GLU A 123 41.51 2.39 -71.69
C GLU A 123 40.93 3.72 -71.16
N ASN A 124 39.64 4.00 -71.40
CA ASN A 124 38.96 5.21 -70.95
C ASN A 124 38.01 4.92 -69.76
N PRO A 125 38.28 5.46 -68.55
CA PRO A 125 37.42 5.28 -67.37
C PRO A 125 35.94 5.62 -67.61
N LEU A 126 35.67 6.67 -68.38
CA LEU A 126 34.32 7.20 -68.54
C LEU A 126 33.42 6.33 -69.42
N ASP A 127 33.99 5.44 -70.24
CA ASP A 127 33.20 4.49 -71.03
C ASP A 127 32.52 3.44 -70.12
N TRP A 128 33.04 3.27 -68.90
CA TRP A 128 32.64 2.23 -67.96
C TRP A 128 31.81 2.73 -66.79
N ILE A 129 31.58 4.05 -66.66
CA ILE A 129 30.93 4.63 -65.48
C ILE A 129 29.53 4.10 -65.25
N THR A 130 28.75 3.85 -66.30
CA THR A 130 27.38 3.30 -66.18
C THR A 130 27.40 1.86 -65.67
N VAL A 131 28.30 1.02 -66.19
CA VAL A 131 28.44 -0.38 -65.76
C VAL A 131 28.94 -0.44 -64.32
N ALA A 132 29.93 0.39 -63.98
CA ALA A 132 30.46 0.44 -62.62
C ALA A 132 29.37 0.84 -61.60
N LYS A 133 28.54 1.86 -61.89
CA LYS A 133 27.44 2.26 -61.00
C LYS A 133 26.46 1.11 -60.73
N ASP A 134 26.02 0.40 -61.76
CA ASP A 134 25.06 -0.72 -61.64
C ASP A 134 25.63 -1.88 -60.80
N GLU A 135 26.85 -2.31 -61.10
CA GLU A 135 27.47 -3.44 -60.38
C GLU A 135 27.81 -3.08 -58.93
N PHE A 136 28.36 -1.89 -58.66
CA PHE A 136 28.68 -1.52 -57.28
C PHE A 136 27.44 -1.17 -56.47
N GLU A 137 26.36 -0.67 -57.08
CA GLU A 137 25.06 -0.59 -56.42
C GLU A 137 24.56 -1.99 -56.02
N TYR A 138 24.69 -2.99 -56.89
CA TYR A 138 24.37 -4.39 -56.58
C TYR A 138 25.22 -4.94 -55.43
N PHE A 139 26.55 -4.93 -55.54
CA PHE A 139 27.44 -5.53 -54.54
C PHE A 139 27.38 -4.81 -53.20
N CYS A 140 27.29 -3.47 -53.20
CA CYS A 140 27.05 -2.73 -51.97
C CYS A 140 25.73 -3.12 -51.34
N THR A 141 24.64 -3.23 -52.12
CA THR A 141 23.34 -3.66 -51.57
C THR A 141 23.39 -5.07 -50.99
N LYS A 142 24.04 -5.99 -51.71
CA LYS A 142 24.13 -7.41 -51.36
C LYS A 142 25.03 -7.68 -50.15
N HIS A 143 26.09 -6.89 -49.97
CA HIS A 143 27.14 -7.15 -48.99
C HIS A 143 27.33 -6.02 -47.97
N LYS A 144 26.39 -5.07 -47.85
CA LYS A 144 26.48 -3.93 -46.94
C LYS A 144 26.80 -4.26 -45.47
N ASP A 145 26.39 -5.44 -45.00
CA ASP A 145 26.57 -5.87 -43.61
C ASP A 145 27.94 -6.53 -43.36
N LYS A 146 28.75 -6.69 -44.42
CA LYS A 146 30.09 -7.27 -44.35
C LYS A 146 31.15 -6.19 -44.19
N ILE A 147 32.00 -6.33 -43.16
CA ILE A 147 33.11 -5.39 -42.89
C ILE A 147 34.38 -5.69 -43.68
N ASN A 148 34.43 -6.83 -44.36
CA ASN A 148 35.63 -7.33 -45.02
C ASN A 148 35.69 -7.00 -46.53
N ILE A 149 34.77 -6.19 -47.07
CA ILE A 149 34.68 -5.90 -48.50
C ILE A 149 35.37 -4.58 -48.85
N ILE A 150 36.19 -4.63 -49.90
CA ILE A 150 36.92 -3.51 -50.50
C ILE A 150 36.50 -3.42 -51.96
N TYR A 151 36.22 -2.20 -52.44
CA TYR A 151 35.73 -1.99 -53.80
C TYR A 151 36.81 -1.36 -54.66
N GLU A 152 37.17 -2.02 -55.76
CA GLU A 152 38.12 -1.51 -56.76
C GLU A 152 37.42 -1.37 -58.12
N PRO A 153 36.91 -0.17 -58.46
CA PRO A 153 35.94 -0.11 -59.52
C PRO A 153 36.42 -0.23 -60.97
N LEU A 154 37.71 0.03 -61.20
CA LEU A 154 38.28 0.02 -62.54
C LEU A 154 39.75 -0.39 -62.49
N ASN A 155 40.09 -1.34 -63.36
CA ASN A 155 41.42 -1.87 -63.59
C ASN A 155 42.11 -1.13 -64.76
N GLU A 156 43.34 -0.69 -64.53
CA GLU A 156 44.31 -0.27 -65.54
C GLU A 156 43.83 0.72 -66.62
N PRO A 157 43.37 1.94 -66.27
CA PRO A 157 43.15 2.96 -67.29
C PRO A 157 44.46 3.38 -67.95
N HIS A 158 44.47 3.48 -69.27
CA HIS A 158 45.67 3.69 -70.08
C HIS A 158 45.36 4.45 -71.39
N GLY A 159 46.36 4.62 -72.25
CA GLY A 159 46.18 5.30 -73.54
C GLY A 159 45.84 6.79 -73.41
N VAL A 160 45.34 7.38 -74.50
CA VAL A 160 45.15 8.86 -74.57
C VAL A 160 44.01 9.36 -73.68
N ASN A 161 43.08 8.48 -73.32
CA ASN A 161 41.89 8.80 -72.52
C ASN A 161 41.96 8.28 -71.08
N GLY A 162 42.93 7.43 -70.73
CA GLY A 162 43.21 7.00 -69.37
C GLY A 162 43.95 8.04 -68.54
N THR A 163 43.51 9.31 -68.59
CA THR A 163 44.14 10.44 -67.88
C THR A 163 43.67 10.55 -66.43
N TRP A 164 44.43 11.27 -65.58
CA TRP A 164 44.01 11.52 -64.20
C TRP A 164 42.68 12.26 -64.12
N ALA A 165 42.44 13.22 -65.03
CA ALA A 165 41.17 13.94 -65.08
C ALA A 165 39.97 12.98 -65.25
N ASN A 166 40.07 12.02 -66.17
CA ASN A 166 39.00 11.04 -66.39
C ASN A 166 38.87 10.04 -65.23
N CYS A 167 39.99 9.60 -64.63
CA CYS A 167 39.96 8.75 -63.43
C CYS A 167 39.28 9.45 -62.26
N LYS A 168 39.62 10.73 -62.04
CA LYS A 168 39.06 11.58 -60.99
C LYS A 168 37.58 11.85 -61.18
N THR A 169 37.14 12.12 -62.42
CA THR A 169 35.71 12.26 -62.75
C THR A 169 34.96 10.95 -62.51
N PHE A 170 35.49 9.83 -62.98
CA PHE A 170 34.90 8.51 -62.77
C PHE A 170 34.71 8.20 -61.27
N ALA A 171 35.75 8.39 -60.45
CA ALA A 171 35.67 8.21 -59.01
C ALA A 171 34.66 9.17 -58.36
N SER A 172 34.62 10.43 -58.79
CA SER A 172 33.71 11.45 -58.25
C SER A 172 32.24 11.15 -58.50
N GLU A 173 31.93 10.46 -59.60
CA GLU A 173 30.56 10.03 -59.91
C GLU A 173 30.16 8.73 -59.22
N LEU A 174 31.11 7.82 -58.98
CA LEU A 174 30.82 6.49 -58.45
C LEU A 174 30.82 6.45 -56.91
N ILE A 175 31.75 7.15 -56.26
CA ILE A 175 31.85 7.17 -54.79
C ILE A 175 30.51 7.53 -54.13
N PRO A 176 29.76 8.57 -54.57
CA PRO A 176 28.45 8.86 -53.99
C PRO A 176 27.43 7.73 -54.10
N VAL A 177 27.45 6.95 -55.19
CA VAL A 177 26.55 5.80 -55.39
C VAL A 177 26.87 4.70 -54.38
N ILE A 178 28.16 4.35 -54.25
CA ILE A 178 28.64 3.38 -53.24
C ILE A 178 28.30 3.87 -51.83
N ARG A 179 28.60 5.13 -51.52
CA ARG A 179 28.44 5.72 -50.17
C ARG A 179 26.97 5.85 -49.75
N ASN A 180 26.04 5.98 -50.69
CA ASN A 180 24.61 6.00 -50.39
C ASN A 180 24.11 4.68 -49.78
N ILE A 181 24.82 3.57 -50.03
CA ILE A 181 24.44 2.22 -49.58
C ILE A 181 25.44 1.70 -48.53
N CYS A 182 26.73 1.89 -48.78
CA CYS A 182 27.86 1.52 -47.93
C CYS A 182 28.65 2.77 -47.53
N PRO A 183 28.18 3.57 -46.57
CA PRO A 183 28.78 4.87 -46.22
C PRO A 183 30.23 4.77 -45.78
N TYR A 184 30.65 3.60 -45.27
CA TYR A 184 32.00 3.37 -44.75
C TYR A 184 32.87 2.43 -45.59
N ALA A 185 32.43 2.02 -46.78
CA ALA A 185 33.20 1.21 -47.74
C ALA A 185 34.68 1.65 -47.87
N LEU A 186 35.62 0.72 -47.94
CA LEU A 186 36.99 1.04 -48.39
C LEU A 186 37.00 0.99 -49.92
N ILE A 187 37.45 2.07 -50.57
CA ILE A 187 37.42 2.18 -52.03
C ILE A 187 38.84 2.41 -52.55
N ILE A 188 39.29 1.57 -53.48
CA ILE A 188 40.55 1.74 -54.22
C ILE A 188 40.22 2.42 -55.55
N VAL A 189 40.70 3.65 -55.74
CA VAL A 189 40.48 4.42 -56.96
C VAL A 189 41.61 4.22 -57.96
N PRO A 190 41.31 4.14 -59.27
CA PRO A 190 42.31 3.88 -60.29
C PRO A 190 43.24 5.09 -60.48
N THR A 191 44.48 4.84 -60.92
CA THR A 191 45.43 5.88 -61.35
C THR A 191 45.84 5.69 -62.82
N PRO A 192 46.35 6.73 -63.51
CA PRO A 192 46.64 6.66 -64.95
C PRO A 192 47.78 5.71 -65.31
N SER A 193 47.91 5.45 -66.62
CA SER A 193 49.02 4.69 -67.21
C SER A 193 49.14 3.29 -66.62
N TYR A 194 48.06 2.49 -66.71
CA TYR A 194 47.97 1.17 -66.10
C TYR A 194 48.20 1.22 -64.58
N CYS A 195 47.63 2.21 -63.90
CA CYS A 195 47.82 2.44 -62.45
C CYS A 195 49.28 2.70 -62.02
N GLN A 196 50.11 3.37 -62.85
CA GLN A 196 51.52 3.65 -62.54
C GLN A 196 51.79 5.12 -62.15
N ASP A 197 50.90 6.05 -62.50
CA ASP A 197 51.09 7.49 -62.32
C ASP A 197 50.47 8.02 -61.01
N VAL A 198 50.83 7.38 -59.89
CA VAL A 198 50.38 7.78 -58.54
C VAL A 198 50.85 9.18 -58.13
N ASP A 199 51.95 9.67 -58.71
CA ASP A 199 52.48 11.01 -58.49
C ASP A 199 51.59 12.10 -59.09
N ILE A 200 50.95 11.84 -60.23
CA ILE A 200 49.98 12.77 -60.84
C ILE A 200 48.74 12.86 -59.95
N ALA A 201 48.26 11.72 -59.45
CA ALA A 201 47.12 11.69 -58.52
C ALA A 201 47.45 12.40 -57.20
N ALA A 202 48.68 12.24 -56.69
CA ALA A 202 49.14 12.91 -55.47
C ALA A 202 49.23 14.44 -55.60
N ASN A 203 49.45 14.96 -56.80
CA ASN A 203 49.47 16.39 -57.08
C ASN A 203 48.07 17.03 -57.13
N ASP A 204 47.05 16.25 -57.47
CA ASP A 204 45.67 16.70 -57.58
C ASP A 204 44.68 15.65 -57.01
N PRO A 205 44.76 15.35 -55.69
CA PRO A 205 43.95 14.29 -55.09
C PRO A 205 42.45 14.58 -55.17
N LEU A 206 41.63 13.56 -54.91
CA LEU A 206 40.19 13.72 -54.77
C LEU A 206 39.84 14.79 -53.72
N PRO A 207 38.74 15.55 -53.91
CA PRO A 207 38.33 16.57 -52.97
C PRO A 207 38.02 15.94 -51.59
N GLU A 208 38.22 16.71 -50.53
CA GLU A 208 38.04 16.25 -49.14
C GLU A 208 36.67 15.60 -48.88
N SER A 209 35.63 16.11 -49.53
CA SER A 209 34.26 15.57 -49.46
C SER A 209 34.10 14.14 -49.98
N LEU A 210 35.08 13.64 -50.75
CA LEU A 210 35.07 12.32 -51.38
C LEU A 210 36.27 11.46 -50.95
N SER A 211 37.27 12.03 -50.27
CA SER A 211 38.50 11.33 -49.89
C SER A 211 38.35 10.44 -48.65
N TYR A 212 37.20 10.48 -47.97
CA TYR A 212 36.93 9.61 -46.84
C TYR A 212 37.02 8.13 -47.24
N ASN A 213 37.90 7.41 -46.55
CA ASN A 213 38.15 5.99 -46.70
C ASN A 213 38.46 5.54 -48.15
N VAL A 214 39.35 6.28 -48.81
CA VAL A 214 39.80 6.02 -50.19
C VAL A 214 41.31 5.75 -50.23
N LEU A 215 41.72 4.74 -51.01
CA LEU A 215 43.10 4.41 -51.38
C LEU A 215 43.31 4.62 -52.88
N TYR A 216 44.54 4.86 -53.33
CA TYR A 216 44.91 5.01 -54.73
C TYR A 216 45.65 3.76 -55.23
N CYS A 217 45.21 3.24 -56.36
CA CYS A 217 45.73 2.03 -56.96
C CYS A 217 47.15 2.23 -57.54
N LEU A 218 48.04 1.27 -57.29
CA LEU A 218 49.37 1.15 -57.89
C LEU A 218 49.55 -0.23 -58.52
N HIS A 219 49.92 -0.31 -59.80
CA HIS A 219 50.35 -1.55 -60.44
C HIS A 219 51.82 -1.53 -60.85
N ILE A 220 52.57 -2.59 -60.56
CA ILE A 220 53.98 -2.72 -60.95
C ILE A 220 54.38 -4.15 -61.30
N TYR A 221 55.40 -4.32 -62.12
CA TYR A 221 56.04 -5.61 -62.40
C TYR A 221 57.53 -5.43 -62.19
N ALA A 222 58.08 -6.16 -61.23
CA ALA A 222 59.39 -5.89 -60.64
C ALA A 222 60.51 -5.90 -61.68
N ALA A 223 60.46 -6.82 -62.65
CA ALA A 223 61.47 -6.93 -63.71
C ALA A 223 61.29 -5.89 -64.85
N SER A 224 60.46 -4.85 -64.68
CA SER A 224 60.12 -3.92 -65.77
C SER A 224 59.93 -2.45 -65.37
N HIS A 225 59.57 -2.16 -64.12
CA HIS A 225 59.03 -0.85 -63.74
C HIS A 225 59.93 -0.03 -62.79
N ASP A 226 61.25 -0.09 -62.96
CA ASP A 226 62.20 0.74 -62.21
C ASP A 226 61.91 2.26 -62.32
N ASN A 227 61.33 2.69 -63.42
CA ASN A 227 60.92 4.07 -63.66
C ASN A 227 59.73 4.54 -62.79
N VAL A 228 59.01 3.62 -62.13
CA VAL A 228 57.86 3.93 -61.26
C VAL A 228 58.28 4.23 -59.82
N PHE A 229 59.49 3.82 -59.40
CA PHE A 229 59.99 4.04 -58.03
C PHE A 229 59.94 5.50 -57.58
N SER A 230 60.36 6.43 -58.44
CA SER A 230 60.36 7.86 -58.11
C SER A 230 58.95 8.42 -57.95
N LYS A 231 57.99 7.92 -58.74
CA LYS A 231 56.58 8.30 -58.67
C LYS A 231 55.95 7.83 -57.37
N PHE A 232 56.15 6.57 -57.00
CA PHE A 232 55.69 6.01 -55.73
C PHE A 232 56.27 6.77 -54.54
N ASN A 233 57.59 6.97 -54.50
CA ASN A 233 58.23 7.70 -53.41
C ASN A 233 57.67 9.12 -53.25
N TYR A 234 57.41 9.82 -54.36
CA TYR A 234 56.79 11.14 -54.33
C TYR A 234 55.34 11.13 -53.81
N ALA A 235 54.58 10.07 -54.08
CA ALA A 235 53.17 9.97 -53.72
C ALA A 235 52.97 9.45 -52.29
N SER A 236 53.87 8.61 -51.78
CA SER A 236 53.75 7.89 -50.50
C SER A 236 53.57 8.78 -49.26
N ASP A 237 54.03 10.04 -49.29
CA ASP A 237 53.85 11.02 -48.22
C ASP A 237 52.57 11.87 -48.36
N LYS A 238 51.88 11.80 -49.51
CA LYS A 238 50.75 12.68 -49.88
C LYS A 238 49.42 11.97 -49.96
N ILE A 239 49.40 10.73 -50.41
CA ILE A 239 48.16 9.97 -50.62
C ILE A 239 48.27 8.53 -50.09
N PRO A 240 47.15 7.93 -49.64
CA PRO A 240 47.07 6.52 -49.24
C PRO A 240 47.17 5.60 -50.46
N ILE A 241 48.17 4.70 -50.54
CA ILE A 241 48.39 3.82 -51.70
C ILE A 241 48.10 2.36 -51.37
N PHE A 242 47.52 1.63 -52.32
CA PHE A 242 47.37 0.17 -52.30
C PHE A 242 47.95 -0.41 -53.60
N ALA A 243 48.85 -1.38 -53.50
CA ALA A 243 49.42 -2.06 -54.67
C ALA A 243 48.51 -3.22 -55.10
N ALA A 244 47.43 -2.89 -55.81
CA ALA A 244 46.35 -3.83 -56.12
C ALA A 244 46.77 -4.93 -57.11
N GLU A 245 47.79 -4.66 -57.93
CA GLU A 245 48.38 -5.68 -58.78
C GLU A 245 49.90 -5.55 -58.84
N TRP A 246 50.62 -6.63 -58.58
CA TRP A 246 52.03 -6.66 -58.93
C TRP A 246 52.58 -8.05 -59.24
N GLY A 247 53.68 -8.10 -60.00
CA GLY A 247 54.36 -9.35 -60.37
C GLY A 247 55.87 -9.34 -60.14
N VAL A 248 56.45 -10.52 -59.90
CA VAL A 248 57.91 -10.74 -59.81
C VAL A 248 58.56 -10.71 -61.20
N CYS A 249 57.77 -10.99 -62.24
CA CYS A 249 58.20 -11.10 -63.62
C CYS A 249 58.14 -9.77 -64.38
N THR A 250 58.26 -9.83 -65.71
CA THR A 250 58.07 -8.67 -66.58
C THR A 250 56.58 -8.28 -66.69
N TYR A 251 56.31 -7.05 -67.14
CA TYR A 251 54.94 -6.50 -67.29
C TYR A 251 54.00 -7.30 -68.18
N THR A 252 54.50 -8.27 -68.94
CA THR A 252 53.68 -9.14 -69.79
C THR A 252 52.98 -10.26 -69.01
N GLY A 253 53.24 -10.39 -67.70
CA GLY A 253 52.82 -11.55 -66.90
C GLY A 253 53.64 -12.82 -67.17
N ASP A 254 54.69 -12.71 -67.99
CA ASP A 254 55.62 -13.78 -68.34
C ASP A 254 57.07 -13.24 -68.42
N GLY A 255 58.06 -14.11 -68.59
CA GLY A 255 59.48 -13.74 -68.70
C GLY A 255 60.28 -13.90 -67.40
N GLU A 256 61.46 -13.27 -67.34
CA GLU A 256 62.42 -13.44 -66.23
C GLU A 256 61.86 -12.96 -64.88
N LEU A 257 62.21 -13.69 -63.81
CA LEU A 257 61.84 -13.35 -62.43
C LEU A 257 62.94 -12.51 -61.78
N ASP A 258 62.60 -11.34 -61.26
CA ASP A 258 63.54 -10.45 -60.59
C ASP A 258 63.22 -10.34 -59.09
N TYR A 259 63.87 -11.19 -58.29
CA TYR A 259 63.70 -11.23 -56.84
C TYR A 259 64.34 -10.02 -56.13
N GLU A 260 65.39 -9.42 -56.69
CA GLU A 260 66.10 -8.28 -56.07
C GLU A 260 65.26 -7.00 -56.20
N ALA A 261 64.71 -6.76 -57.39
CA ALA A 261 63.75 -5.68 -57.60
C ALA A 261 62.48 -5.90 -56.75
N SER A 262 62.01 -7.15 -56.62
CA SER A 262 60.86 -7.50 -55.78
C SER A 262 61.11 -7.20 -54.30
N ASP A 263 62.26 -7.60 -53.75
CA ASP A 263 62.63 -7.30 -52.36
C ASP A 263 62.77 -5.78 -52.13
N THR A 264 63.21 -5.03 -53.14
CA THR A 264 63.29 -3.56 -53.08
C THR A 264 61.90 -2.92 -52.95
N TRP A 265 60.93 -3.34 -53.76
CA TRP A 265 59.54 -2.88 -53.67
C TRP A 265 58.89 -3.26 -52.34
N LEU A 266 59.02 -4.52 -51.91
CA LEU A 266 58.49 -4.99 -50.63
C LEU A 266 59.08 -4.23 -49.44
N ASN A 267 60.39 -3.91 -49.48
CA ASN A 267 61.03 -3.10 -48.45
C ASN A 267 60.44 -1.70 -48.37
N LEU A 268 60.17 -1.04 -49.50
CA LEU A 268 59.50 0.26 -49.52
C LEU A 268 58.08 0.17 -48.94
N TRP A 269 57.33 -0.88 -49.28
CA TRP A 269 55.96 -1.09 -48.79
C TRP A 269 55.90 -1.47 -47.31
N ASN A 270 57.01 -1.90 -46.70
CA ASN A 270 57.14 -2.13 -45.26
C ASN A 270 57.38 -0.83 -44.45
N GLY A 271 57.06 0.33 -45.01
CA GLY A 271 57.22 1.64 -44.36
C GLY A 271 58.57 2.31 -44.57
N ASN A 272 59.50 1.72 -45.34
CA ASN A 272 60.80 2.34 -45.65
C ASN A 272 60.72 3.29 -46.86
N ASN A 273 59.67 4.11 -46.93
CA ASN A 273 59.43 5.12 -47.96
C ASN A 273 59.31 6.52 -47.33
N PRO A 274 59.37 7.62 -48.12
CA PRO A 274 59.32 8.99 -47.57
C PRO A 274 58.09 9.30 -46.70
N GLY A 275 56.95 8.65 -46.96
CA GLY A 275 55.73 8.82 -46.18
C GLY A 275 55.63 7.95 -44.93
N ASN A 276 56.60 7.07 -44.68
CA ASN A 276 56.50 5.98 -43.69
C ASN A 276 55.25 5.11 -43.86
N GLN A 277 54.69 5.07 -45.07
CA GLN A 277 53.44 4.39 -45.34
C GLN A 277 53.66 2.88 -45.44
N ILE A 278 52.90 2.10 -44.68
CA ILE A 278 52.84 0.65 -44.83
C ILE A 278 51.79 0.34 -45.91
N VAL A 279 52.25 -0.18 -47.04
CA VAL A 279 51.43 -0.40 -48.26
C VAL A 279 51.01 -1.86 -48.33
N SER A 280 49.70 -2.05 -48.42
CA SER A 280 49.07 -3.36 -48.66
C SER A 280 49.12 -3.73 -50.14
N TRP A 281 49.14 -5.03 -50.45
CA TRP A 281 49.37 -5.50 -51.81
C TRP A 281 48.70 -6.84 -52.16
N CYS A 282 48.36 -7.00 -53.44
CA CYS A 282 47.90 -8.25 -54.05
C CYS A 282 48.81 -8.65 -55.22
N ASN A 283 49.37 -9.86 -55.17
CA ASN A 283 50.22 -10.37 -56.24
C ASN A 283 49.39 -11.00 -57.38
N HIS A 284 49.77 -10.72 -58.63
CA HIS A 284 49.24 -11.34 -59.83
C HIS A 284 50.03 -12.62 -60.14
N ASN A 285 49.45 -13.83 -60.10
CA ASN A 285 48.07 -14.18 -59.72
C ASN A 285 47.98 -15.63 -59.19
N PHE A 286 46.89 -15.97 -58.49
CA PHE A 286 46.60 -17.35 -58.07
C PHE A 286 45.88 -18.14 -59.18
N ALA A 287 46.64 -18.69 -60.13
CA ALA A 287 46.15 -19.62 -61.17
C ALA A 287 47.27 -20.57 -61.64
N ASP A 288 46.93 -21.50 -62.53
CA ASP A 288 47.84 -22.49 -63.14
C ASP A 288 48.08 -22.27 -64.65
N GLY A 289 48.14 -21.00 -65.07
CA GLY A 289 48.48 -20.62 -66.45
C GLY A 289 49.96 -20.85 -66.81
N PRO A 290 50.32 -20.70 -68.09
CA PRO A 290 51.68 -20.95 -68.57
C PRO A 290 52.69 -19.82 -68.29
N GLY A 291 52.23 -18.61 -67.93
CA GLY A 291 53.10 -17.45 -67.69
C GLY A 291 53.81 -17.51 -66.34
N SER A 292 55.01 -16.91 -66.27
CA SER A 292 55.83 -16.92 -65.05
C SER A 292 55.20 -16.21 -63.84
N ALA A 293 54.16 -15.39 -64.03
CA ALA A 293 53.36 -14.77 -62.96
C ALA A 293 52.44 -15.75 -62.20
N CYS A 294 52.03 -16.87 -62.81
CA CYS A 294 51.06 -17.79 -62.21
C CYS A 294 51.61 -18.47 -60.96
N ALA A 295 50.87 -18.43 -59.84
CA ALA A 295 51.32 -18.96 -58.55
C ALA A 295 51.40 -20.50 -58.51
N LEU A 296 50.66 -21.20 -59.37
CA LEU A 296 50.62 -22.66 -59.41
C LEU A 296 51.25 -23.21 -60.69
N ILE A 297 51.80 -24.42 -60.63
CA ILE A 297 52.30 -25.13 -61.81
C ILE A 297 51.11 -25.55 -62.69
N GLN A 298 51.25 -25.44 -64.01
CA GLN A 298 50.20 -25.77 -64.97
C GLN A 298 49.56 -27.15 -64.73
N GLY A 299 48.22 -27.18 -64.68
CA GLY A 299 47.42 -28.37 -64.42
C GLY A 299 47.09 -28.62 -62.95
N SER A 300 47.62 -27.81 -62.02
CA SER A 300 47.35 -27.97 -60.59
C SER A 300 45.88 -27.78 -60.23
N CYS A 301 45.18 -26.84 -60.86
CA CYS A 301 43.79 -26.53 -60.50
C CYS A 301 42.84 -27.68 -60.87
N ASN A 302 43.02 -28.31 -62.03
CA ASN A 302 42.19 -29.46 -62.44
C ASN A 302 42.46 -30.75 -61.65
N ASN A 303 43.58 -30.80 -60.90
CA ASN A 303 43.98 -31.96 -60.11
C ASN A 303 43.87 -31.70 -58.59
N ASN A 304 43.26 -30.57 -58.17
CA ASN A 304 43.13 -30.17 -56.76
C ASN A 304 44.47 -30.09 -55.99
N LEU A 305 45.54 -29.65 -56.67
CA LEU A 305 46.91 -29.56 -56.11
C LEU A 305 47.24 -28.13 -55.66
N TRP A 306 46.54 -27.62 -54.64
CA TRP A 306 46.58 -26.20 -54.23
C TRP A 306 47.90 -25.72 -53.60
N ASN A 307 48.81 -26.64 -53.26
CA ASN A 307 50.15 -26.33 -52.76
C ASN A 307 51.27 -26.58 -53.79
N ASN A 308 50.93 -26.93 -55.03
CA ASN A 308 51.90 -27.19 -56.10
C ASN A 308 52.34 -25.87 -56.76
N SER A 309 53.12 -25.09 -56.02
CA SER A 309 53.51 -23.71 -56.37
C SER A 309 54.57 -23.63 -57.47
N SER A 310 54.45 -22.64 -58.35
CA SER A 310 55.51 -22.23 -59.29
C SER A 310 56.68 -21.54 -58.55
N PRO A 311 57.83 -21.26 -59.21
CA PRO A 311 58.91 -20.48 -58.60
C PRO A 311 58.48 -19.08 -58.11
N SER A 312 57.59 -18.41 -58.85
CA SER A 312 57.02 -17.11 -58.45
C SER A 312 56.07 -17.29 -57.25
N GLY A 313 55.15 -18.26 -57.34
CA GLY A 313 54.19 -18.54 -56.26
C GLY A 313 54.87 -18.93 -54.94
N ASN A 314 55.93 -19.74 -55.00
CA ASN A 314 56.70 -20.12 -53.81
C ASN A 314 57.42 -18.92 -53.18
N TYR A 315 57.98 -18.01 -54.00
CA TYR A 315 58.60 -16.78 -53.49
C TYR A 315 57.57 -15.92 -52.75
N ILE A 316 56.42 -15.65 -53.38
CA ILE A 316 55.37 -14.83 -52.78
C ILE A 316 54.75 -15.47 -51.54
N LYS A 317 54.52 -16.80 -51.56
CA LYS A 317 54.07 -17.55 -50.38
C LYS A 317 54.98 -17.29 -49.18
N ASN A 318 56.29 -17.34 -49.37
CA ASN A 318 57.24 -17.11 -48.30
C ASN A 318 57.17 -15.66 -47.79
N LYS A 319 56.95 -14.67 -48.67
CA LYS A 319 56.78 -13.25 -48.29
C LYS A 319 55.48 -12.97 -47.55
N ILE A 320 54.40 -13.70 -47.85
CA ILE A 320 53.14 -13.62 -47.11
C ILE A 320 53.32 -14.21 -45.71
N LEU A 321 54.01 -15.34 -45.59
CA LEU A 321 54.26 -16.01 -44.31
C LEU A 321 55.29 -15.29 -43.41
N GLU A 322 56.03 -14.30 -43.93
CA GLU A 322 56.82 -13.39 -43.10
C GLU A 322 55.88 -12.61 -42.15
N SER A 323 56.14 -12.71 -40.84
CA SER A 323 55.21 -12.29 -39.78
C SER A 323 54.60 -10.91 -40.00
N ASN A 324 53.27 -10.84 -40.06
CA ASN A 324 52.52 -9.60 -39.90
C ASN A 324 52.56 -9.19 -38.42
N ASN A 325 53.17 -8.05 -38.10
CA ASN A 325 53.17 -7.48 -36.75
C ASN A 325 51.86 -6.71 -36.47
N TRP A 326 50.71 -7.32 -36.75
CA TRP A 326 49.45 -6.68 -36.39
C TRP A 326 49.35 -6.62 -34.87
N ALA A 327 49.36 -5.40 -34.33
CA ALA A 327 48.77 -5.15 -33.04
C ALA A 327 47.28 -5.50 -33.15
N SER A 328 46.87 -6.63 -32.58
CA SER A 328 45.46 -7.05 -32.51
C SER A 328 44.61 -5.84 -32.14
N CYS A 329 43.63 -5.56 -32.99
CA CYS A 329 42.71 -4.46 -32.78
C CYS A 329 41.81 -4.69 -31.57
N LYS A 330 41.61 -5.95 -31.18
CA LYS A 330 40.84 -6.24 -29.99
C LYS A 330 41.66 -5.91 -28.77
N SER A 331 41.36 -4.76 -28.15
CA SER A 331 41.74 -4.55 -26.76
C SER A 331 40.88 -5.52 -25.98
N ILE A 332 41.42 -6.71 -25.68
CA ILE A 332 40.67 -7.69 -24.89
C ILE A 332 40.44 -7.03 -23.53
N THR A 333 39.26 -6.47 -23.39
CA THR A 333 38.78 -5.70 -22.25
C THR A 333 37.66 -6.46 -21.57
N TYR A 334 37.29 -7.63 -22.09
CA TYR A 334 36.33 -8.53 -21.48
C TYR A 334 36.81 -9.97 -21.62
N TRP A 335 36.83 -10.67 -20.49
CA TRP A 335 37.11 -12.09 -20.39
C TRP A 335 35.96 -12.73 -19.61
N ASN A 336 35.18 -13.59 -20.26
CA ASN A 336 34.00 -14.24 -19.69
C ASN A 336 34.23 -15.69 -19.29
N PHE A 337 35.39 -16.27 -19.65
CA PHE A 337 35.80 -17.63 -19.30
C PHE A 337 34.80 -18.74 -19.67
N GLU A 338 33.89 -18.51 -20.62
CA GLU A 338 32.81 -19.44 -20.96
C GLU A 338 33.34 -20.80 -21.44
N THR A 339 34.42 -20.78 -22.23
CA THR A 339 34.96 -21.98 -22.90
C THR A 339 36.47 -22.17 -22.76
N SER A 340 37.22 -21.16 -22.33
CA SER A 340 38.69 -21.22 -22.22
C SER A 340 39.23 -20.21 -21.19
N THR A 341 40.55 -20.19 -20.97
CA THR A 341 41.20 -19.17 -20.13
C THR A 341 41.40 -17.83 -20.86
N GLU A 342 41.07 -17.75 -22.15
CA GLU A 342 41.10 -16.51 -22.95
C GLU A 342 42.45 -15.78 -22.88
N GLY A 343 43.53 -16.56 -22.89
CA GLY A 343 44.92 -16.11 -22.85
C GLY A 343 45.44 -15.70 -21.46
N TRP A 344 44.60 -15.78 -20.42
CA TRP A 344 45.11 -15.73 -19.05
C TRP A 344 45.96 -16.95 -18.74
N ASN A 345 47.07 -16.73 -18.02
CA ASN A 345 47.98 -17.80 -17.58
C ASN A 345 48.37 -17.64 -16.10
N SER A 346 48.78 -18.74 -15.47
CA SER A 346 49.14 -18.81 -14.05
C SER A 346 50.64 -19.15 -13.91
N PRO A 347 51.54 -18.16 -13.97
CA PRO A 347 52.98 -18.42 -14.05
C PRO A 347 53.57 -18.96 -12.74
N THR A 348 52.99 -18.64 -11.58
CA THR A 348 53.48 -19.10 -10.26
C THR A 348 52.35 -19.23 -9.22
N ASN A 349 52.45 -20.26 -8.37
CA ASN A 349 51.67 -20.42 -7.13
C ASN A 349 50.13 -20.49 -7.28
N MET A 350 49.62 -20.65 -8.51
CA MET A 350 48.19 -20.81 -8.81
C MET A 350 47.95 -21.86 -9.91
N THR A 351 46.78 -22.50 -9.90
CA THR A 351 46.31 -23.36 -10.98
C THR A 351 44.91 -22.92 -11.42
N MET A 352 44.67 -22.81 -12.72
CA MET A 352 43.38 -22.44 -13.30
C MET A 352 42.70 -23.64 -13.96
N ASN A 353 41.37 -23.71 -13.85
CA ASN A 353 40.56 -24.70 -14.54
C ASN A 353 39.18 -24.12 -14.89
N ILE A 354 38.75 -24.23 -16.15
CA ILE A 354 37.43 -23.75 -16.55
C ILE A 354 36.38 -24.83 -16.27
N VAL A 355 35.38 -24.49 -15.46
CA VAL A 355 34.28 -25.41 -15.10
C VAL A 355 32.97 -24.66 -15.19
N ASN A 356 32.10 -25.07 -16.11
CA ASN A 356 30.78 -24.48 -16.37
C ASN A 356 30.84 -22.95 -16.59
N GLY A 357 31.75 -22.51 -17.46
CA GLY A 357 31.93 -21.09 -17.80
C GLY A 357 32.61 -20.23 -16.72
N ILE A 358 33.07 -20.83 -15.62
CA ILE A 358 33.76 -20.11 -14.54
C ILE A 358 35.22 -20.53 -14.49
N ASN A 359 36.13 -19.58 -14.29
CA ASN A 359 37.54 -19.84 -14.05
C ASN A 359 37.81 -20.16 -12.58
N TRP A 360 38.05 -21.44 -12.27
CA TRP A 360 38.39 -21.90 -10.93
C TRP A 360 39.90 -21.81 -10.70
N MET A 361 40.28 -20.94 -9.76
CA MET A 361 41.65 -20.64 -9.41
C MET A 361 42.00 -21.23 -8.04
N LYS A 362 42.91 -22.21 -8.00
CA LYS A 362 43.42 -22.81 -6.76
C LYS A 362 44.70 -22.11 -6.32
N VAL A 363 44.71 -21.59 -5.09
CA VAL A 363 45.88 -20.98 -4.45
C VAL A 363 46.76 -22.07 -3.85
N ASN A 364 48.01 -22.16 -4.31
CA ASN A 364 48.93 -23.24 -3.94
C ASN A 364 50.05 -22.80 -2.98
N ALA A 365 50.40 -21.50 -2.94
CA ALA A 365 51.41 -20.93 -2.05
C ALA A 365 51.21 -19.40 -1.91
N ALA A 366 52.13 -18.72 -1.21
CA ALA A 366 52.14 -17.26 -1.10
C ALA A 366 52.41 -16.59 -2.47
N ASP A 367 51.96 -15.34 -2.63
CA ASP A 367 52.01 -14.56 -3.88
C ASP A 367 51.30 -15.23 -5.09
N PRO A 368 50.06 -15.74 -4.94
CA PRO A 368 49.38 -16.43 -6.02
C PRO A 368 48.81 -15.42 -7.02
N HIS A 369 49.22 -15.48 -8.30
CA HIS A 369 48.77 -14.53 -9.31
C HIS A 369 48.53 -15.16 -10.69
N VAL A 370 47.75 -14.44 -11.49
CA VAL A 370 47.49 -14.73 -12.91
C VAL A 370 47.78 -13.50 -13.75
N LEU A 371 48.24 -13.74 -14.98
CA LEU A 371 48.56 -12.70 -15.95
C LEU A 371 47.53 -12.71 -17.07
N SER A 372 47.10 -11.53 -17.50
CA SER A 372 46.33 -11.35 -18.72
C SER A 372 47.18 -11.70 -19.95
N PRO A 373 46.56 -11.77 -21.15
CA PRO A 373 47.29 -11.65 -22.40
C PRO A 373 48.25 -10.45 -22.39
N ASP A 374 49.39 -10.58 -23.04
CA ASP A 374 50.35 -9.48 -23.21
C ASP A 374 49.89 -8.54 -24.34
N ASN A 375 50.41 -7.30 -24.35
CA ASN A 375 50.07 -6.23 -25.29
C ASN A 375 48.56 -5.92 -25.40
N LEU A 376 47.90 -5.67 -24.27
CA LEU A 376 46.48 -5.31 -24.20
C LEU A 376 46.11 -4.02 -24.95
N LEU A 377 47.06 -3.09 -25.09
CA LEU A 377 46.89 -1.78 -25.75
C LEU A 377 45.74 -0.93 -25.23
N VAL A 378 45.37 -1.12 -23.96
CA VAL A 378 44.25 -0.39 -23.35
C VAL A 378 44.69 1.03 -22.98
N SER A 379 43.97 2.02 -23.51
CA SER A 379 44.18 3.42 -23.15
C SER A 379 43.60 3.74 -21.77
N THR A 380 44.45 4.22 -20.85
CA THR A 380 44.01 4.58 -19.50
C THR A 380 43.11 5.81 -19.46
N SER A 381 43.07 6.62 -20.53
CA SER A 381 42.17 7.78 -20.62
C SER A 381 40.71 7.36 -20.86
N GLN A 382 40.51 6.22 -21.52
CA GLN A 382 39.19 5.66 -21.83
C GLN A 382 38.73 4.69 -20.74
N TYR A 383 39.60 3.79 -20.29
CA TYR A 383 39.26 2.74 -19.33
C TYR A 383 39.78 3.09 -17.94
N LYS A 384 38.85 3.21 -16.97
CA LYS A 384 39.16 3.66 -15.59
C LYS A 384 38.84 2.62 -14.52
N TYR A 385 38.03 1.63 -14.85
CA TYR A 385 37.55 0.63 -13.90
C TYR A 385 37.84 -0.77 -14.40
N VAL A 386 38.23 -1.65 -13.48
CA VAL A 386 38.14 -3.09 -13.69
C VAL A 386 37.00 -3.63 -12.83
N ILE A 387 36.06 -4.32 -13.46
CA ILE A 387 35.00 -5.07 -12.79
C ILE A 387 35.40 -6.54 -12.81
N VAL A 388 35.46 -7.14 -11.63
CA VAL A 388 35.68 -8.58 -11.50
C VAL A 388 34.48 -9.18 -10.79
N ARG A 389 33.82 -10.15 -11.42
CA ARG A 389 32.80 -10.95 -10.74
C ARG A 389 33.46 -12.22 -10.20
N LEU A 390 33.68 -12.27 -8.89
CA LEU A 390 34.39 -13.39 -8.24
C LEU A 390 33.72 -13.88 -6.96
N GLN A 391 34.02 -15.12 -6.60
CA GLN A 391 33.73 -15.73 -5.29
C GLN A 391 35.06 -16.11 -4.63
N ASN A 392 35.34 -15.55 -3.45
CA ASN A 392 36.56 -15.83 -2.70
C ASN A 392 36.30 -16.83 -1.56
N GLN A 393 36.77 -18.06 -1.72
CA GLN A 393 36.71 -19.12 -0.70
C GLN A 393 38.02 -19.27 0.07
N SER A 394 38.95 -18.31 -0.05
CA SER A 394 40.15 -18.23 0.78
C SER A 394 39.89 -17.42 2.05
N THR A 395 40.84 -17.44 2.98
CA THR A 395 40.80 -16.61 4.20
C THR A 395 41.21 -15.16 3.96
N ALA A 396 41.63 -14.79 2.75
CA ALA A 396 42.07 -13.43 2.43
C ALA A 396 40.89 -12.46 2.44
N SER A 397 41.09 -11.28 3.00
CA SER A 397 40.15 -10.15 2.89
C SER A 397 40.59 -9.11 1.86
N THR A 398 41.71 -9.33 1.17
CA THR A 398 42.28 -8.43 0.18
C THR A 398 42.75 -9.18 -1.07
N ALA A 399 42.60 -8.52 -2.21
CA ALA A 399 43.18 -8.87 -3.51
C ALA A 399 43.90 -7.64 -4.10
N GLU A 400 44.77 -7.87 -5.08
CA GLU A 400 45.56 -6.82 -5.71
C GLU A 400 45.52 -6.93 -7.23
N LEU A 401 45.58 -5.80 -7.91
CA LEU A 401 45.67 -5.70 -9.35
C LEU A 401 46.87 -4.82 -9.70
N PHE A 402 47.75 -5.35 -10.56
CA PHE A 402 48.94 -4.67 -11.06
C PHE A 402 48.86 -4.50 -12.58
N TRP A 403 49.62 -3.56 -13.11
CA TRP A 403 49.72 -3.35 -14.56
C TRP A 403 51.13 -2.97 -15.01
N THR A 404 51.41 -3.31 -16.26
CA THR A 404 52.55 -2.78 -17.03
C THR A 404 52.04 -1.85 -18.11
N THR A 405 52.91 -0.95 -18.58
CA THR A 405 52.62 -0.07 -19.73
C THR A 405 53.61 -0.36 -20.84
N THR A 406 53.33 0.13 -22.05
CA THR A 406 54.27 0.05 -23.17
C THR A 406 55.62 0.74 -22.87
N THR A 407 55.62 1.74 -21.98
CA THR A 407 56.82 2.47 -21.55
C THR A 407 57.45 1.93 -20.26
N ASN A 408 56.72 1.17 -19.46
CA ASN A 408 57.20 0.52 -18.24
C ASN A 408 56.76 -0.96 -18.24
N PRO A 409 57.53 -1.84 -18.91
CA PRO A 409 57.09 -3.20 -19.21
C PRO A 409 57.21 -4.19 -18.03
N ASN A 410 57.67 -3.74 -16.86
CA ASN A 410 57.89 -4.61 -15.70
C ASN A 410 56.89 -4.32 -14.58
N PHE A 411 56.27 -5.37 -14.04
CA PHE A 411 55.41 -5.25 -12.87
C PHE A 411 56.21 -4.71 -11.68
N ASN A 412 55.62 -3.76 -10.95
CA ASN A 412 56.28 -3.05 -9.87
C ASN A 412 55.26 -2.63 -8.79
N SER A 413 55.75 -2.21 -7.63
CA SER A 413 54.88 -1.86 -6.50
C SER A 413 54.14 -0.52 -6.65
N THR A 414 54.50 0.31 -7.63
CA THR A 414 53.87 1.62 -7.89
C THR A 414 52.65 1.53 -8.81
N ASN A 415 52.65 0.58 -9.75
CA ASN A 415 51.55 0.27 -10.66
C ASN A 415 50.67 -0.83 -10.07
N ARG A 416 50.08 -0.56 -8.90
CA ARG A 416 49.26 -1.49 -8.12
C ARG A 416 48.06 -0.80 -7.52
N ILE A 417 46.94 -1.50 -7.41
CA ILE A 417 45.82 -1.14 -6.55
C ILE A 417 45.38 -2.36 -5.73
N SER A 418 45.12 -2.15 -4.45
CA SER A 418 44.58 -3.19 -3.56
C SER A 418 43.07 -2.94 -3.37
N PHE A 419 42.28 -4.00 -3.37
CA PHE A 419 40.82 -3.93 -3.16
C PHE A 419 40.35 -4.98 -2.16
N SER A 420 39.22 -4.70 -1.50
CA SER A 420 38.67 -5.58 -0.46
C SER A 420 37.84 -6.69 -1.08
N ILE A 421 38.01 -7.91 -0.58
CA ILE A 421 37.21 -9.09 -0.95
C ILE A 421 36.61 -9.73 0.29
N VAL A 422 35.50 -10.47 0.13
CA VAL A 422 34.83 -11.13 1.25
C VAL A 422 35.58 -12.44 1.55
N PRO A 423 36.14 -12.65 2.75
CA PRO A 423 36.81 -13.90 3.11
C PRO A 423 35.79 -15.03 3.33
N ASN A 424 36.15 -16.25 2.94
CA ASN A 424 35.35 -17.47 3.12
C ASN A 424 33.92 -17.39 2.54
N ASP A 425 33.72 -16.73 1.40
CA ASP A 425 32.42 -16.59 0.77
C ASP A 425 31.96 -17.90 0.12
N ASN A 426 31.10 -18.64 0.81
CA ASN A 426 30.61 -19.93 0.35
C ASN A 426 29.30 -19.85 -0.45
N ASN A 427 28.67 -18.68 -0.56
CA ASN A 427 27.27 -18.60 -0.96
C ASN A 427 27.02 -17.87 -2.29
N GLN A 428 27.91 -16.99 -2.76
CA GLN A 428 27.66 -16.23 -4.00
C GLN A 428 28.92 -15.61 -4.63
N GLN A 429 28.90 -15.46 -5.96
CA GLN A 429 29.82 -14.56 -6.68
C GLN A 429 29.35 -13.12 -6.50
N ARG A 430 30.31 -12.19 -6.37
CA ARG A 430 30.05 -10.75 -6.17
C ARG A 430 30.80 -9.93 -7.20
N TYR A 431 30.28 -8.75 -7.48
CA TYR A 431 30.94 -7.75 -8.30
C TYR A 431 31.91 -6.96 -7.42
N TYR A 432 33.14 -6.82 -7.90
CA TYR A 432 34.18 -5.98 -7.31
C TYR A 432 34.59 -4.91 -8.32
N PHE A 433 34.35 -3.66 -7.94
CA PHE A 433 34.65 -2.49 -8.75
C PHE A 433 35.99 -1.89 -8.33
N ILE A 434 37.00 -2.00 -9.20
CA ILE A 434 38.35 -1.55 -8.96
C ILE A 434 38.55 -0.24 -9.73
N ASP A 435 38.52 0.88 -9.01
CA ASP A 435 38.74 2.22 -9.58
C ASP A 435 40.23 2.52 -9.71
N LEU A 436 40.75 2.34 -10.92
CA LEU A 436 42.17 2.48 -11.23
C LEU A 436 42.61 3.94 -11.22
N SER A 437 41.68 4.89 -11.41
CA SER A 437 41.97 6.32 -11.38
C SER A 437 42.44 6.80 -10.01
N LYS A 438 42.18 6.04 -8.95
CA LYS A 438 42.71 6.29 -7.60
C LYS A 438 44.23 6.14 -7.50
N ASN A 439 44.87 5.43 -8.42
CA ASN A 439 46.32 5.39 -8.51
C ASN A 439 46.80 6.35 -9.61
N PRO A 440 47.58 7.40 -9.27
CA PRO A 440 48.04 8.40 -10.25
C PRO A 440 48.95 7.83 -11.36
N ASN A 441 49.45 6.59 -11.20
CA ASN A 441 50.25 5.90 -12.21
C ASN A 441 49.41 5.13 -13.24
N TRP A 442 48.07 5.18 -13.16
CA TRP A 442 47.18 4.66 -14.21
C TRP A 442 47.18 5.61 -15.42
N THR A 443 48.31 5.63 -16.14
CA THR A 443 48.58 6.53 -17.27
C THR A 443 49.17 5.79 -18.46
N GLY A 444 48.96 6.30 -19.67
CA GLY A 444 49.54 5.77 -20.90
C GLY A 444 48.74 4.62 -21.50
N ILE A 445 49.44 3.69 -22.15
CA ILE A 445 48.88 2.51 -22.80
C ILE A 445 49.28 1.27 -22.00
N ILE A 446 48.28 0.55 -21.49
CA ILE A 446 48.48 -0.67 -20.71
C ILE A 446 48.95 -1.80 -21.61
N LYS A 447 50.03 -2.47 -21.20
CA LYS A 447 50.60 -3.62 -21.88
C LYS A 447 50.06 -4.93 -21.31
N GLN A 448 49.99 -5.09 -19.99
CA GLN A 448 49.53 -6.33 -19.36
C GLN A 448 48.96 -6.07 -17.97
N LEU A 449 48.00 -6.88 -17.54
CA LEU A 449 47.49 -6.92 -16.17
C LEU A 449 48.00 -8.15 -15.43
N ARG A 450 48.20 -8.00 -14.12
CA ARG A 450 48.43 -9.09 -13.17
C ARG A 450 47.37 -9.00 -12.09
N LEU A 451 46.57 -10.04 -11.92
CA LEU A 451 45.58 -10.16 -10.86
C LEU A 451 46.10 -11.12 -9.80
N ASP A 452 46.11 -10.64 -8.56
CA ASP A 452 46.41 -11.40 -7.35
C ASP A 452 45.08 -11.56 -6.61
N PRO A 453 44.26 -12.56 -6.97
CA PRO A 453 42.87 -12.64 -6.54
C PRO A 453 42.70 -13.01 -5.06
N SER A 454 43.79 -13.29 -4.34
CA SER A 454 43.79 -13.55 -2.90
C SER A 454 45.22 -13.40 -2.34
N THR A 455 45.38 -12.66 -1.25
CA THR A 455 46.66 -12.55 -0.51
C THR A 455 46.96 -13.73 0.43
N ALA A 456 46.05 -14.70 0.56
CA ALA A 456 46.26 -15.92 1.36
C ALA A 456 47.25 -16.90 0.68
N SER A 457 47.80 -17.84 1.46
CA SER A 457 48.71 -18.88 0.96
C SER A 457 48.03 -20.20 0.55
N THR A 458 46.73 -20.35 0.83
CA THR A 458 45.89 -21.50 0.43
C THR A 458 44.44 -21.05 0.23
N GLY A 459 43.69 -21.74 -0.63
CA GLY A 459 42.26 -21.48 -0.84
C GLY A 459 41.83 -21.67 -2.29
N THR A 460 40.60 -21.26 -2.61
CA THR A 460 40.06 -21.26 -3.98
C THR A 460 39.36 -19.93 -4.24
N VAL A 461 39.61 -19.35 -5.41
CA VAL A 461 38.88 -18.20 -5.94
C VAL A 461 38.23 -18.62 -7.24
N LYS A 462 36.98 -18.21 -7.47
CA LYS A 462 36.28 -18.47 -8.72
C LYS A 462 35.99 -17.15 -9.40
N VAL A 463 36.43 -16.98 -10.63
CA VAL A 463 36.23 -15.74 -11.39
C VAL A 463 35.29 -16.06 -12.55
N ASP A 464 34.14 -15.38 -12.56
CA ASP A 464 33.15 -15.47 -13.63
C ASP A 464 33.62 -14.67 -14.85
N PHE A 465 33.97 -13.41 -14.61
CA PHE A 465 34.50 -12.56 -15.66
C PHE A 465 35.41 -11.48 -15.09
N ILE A 466 36.29 -10.97 -15.96
CA ILE A 466 37.08 -9.77 -15.75
C ILE A 466 36.76 -8.80 -16.89
N LYS A 467 36.50 -7.54 -16.55
CA LYS A 467 36.04 -6.54 -17.50
C LYS A 467 36.70 -5.19 -17.25
N LEU A 468 37.27 -4.57 -18.27
CA LEU A 468 37.71 -3.19 -18.25
C LEU A 468 36.61 -2.33 -18.87
N VAL A 469 36.24 -1.28 -18.14
CA VAL A 469 35.21 -0.32 -18.56
C VAL A 469 35.60 1.10 -18.16
N GLY A 470 35.16 2.06 -18.96
CA GLY A 470 35.23 3.48 -18.64
C GLY A 470 33.88 4.03 -18.23
N ALA A 471 33.86 5.00 -17.29
CA ALA A 471 32.70 5.84 -17.10
C ALA A 471 32.68 6.91 -18.20
N TYR A 472 31.52 7.09 -18.83
CA TYR A 472 31.29 8.16 -19.80
C TYR A 472 30.09 9.03 -19.35
N PRO A 473 30.20 10.37 -19.38
CA PRO A 473 31.43 11.16 -19.53
C PRO A 473 32.44 10.82 -18.41
N THR A 474 33.63 11.42 -18.41
CA THR A 474 34.80 11.01 -17.61
C THR A 474 34.63 10.93 -16.06
N ALA A 475 33.42 11.07 -15.52
CA ALA A 475 33.02 10.90 -14.13
C ALA A 475 31.84 9.90 -13.99
N ILE A 476 31.79 9.18 -12.86
CA ILE A 476 30.65 8.32 -12.51
C ILE A 476 29.40 9.17 -12.27
N VAL A 477 28.24 8.69 -12.72
CA VAL A 477 26.94 9.29 -12.37
C VAL A 477 26.59 8.93 -10.93
N ASN A 478 26.37 9.93 -10.08
CA ASN A 478 25.85 9.72 -8.73
C ASN A 478 24.33 9.53 -8.76
N ILE A 479 23.82 8.65 -7.92
CA ILE A 479 22.39 8.44 -7.67
C ILE A 479 22.09 8.90 -6.23
N PRO A 480 21.17 9.87 -6.00
CA PRO A 480 20.22 10.46 -6.96
C PRO A 480 20.88 11.35 -8.01
N GLY A 481 20.32 11.35 -9.23
CA GLY A 481 20.90 12.03 -10.40
C GLY A 481 20.30 11.57 -11.72
N THR A 482 20.84 12.06 -12.84
CA THR A 482 20.36 11.75 -14.19
C THR A 482 21.38 10.90 -14.93
N ILE A 483 20.91 9.82 -15.54
CA ILE A 483 21.63 9.05 -16.55
C ILE A 483 21.08 9.44 -17.91
N GLU A 484 21.86 10.18 -18.70
CA GLU A 484 21.59 10.38 -20.12
C GLU A 484 21.92 9.07 -20.85
N ILE A 485 21.00 8.52 -21.65
CA ILE A 485 21.17 7.16 -22.19
C ILE A 485 22.33 7.09 -23.18
N GLU A 486 22.57 8.13 -23.98
CA GLU A 486 23.70 8.19 -24.91
C GLU A 486 25.08 8.15 -24.20
N ASN A 487 25.09 8.38 -22.88
CA ASN A 487 26.27 8.34 -22.03
C ASN A 487 26.49 6.96 -21.39
N PHE A 488 26.22 5.88 -22.12
CA PHE A 488 26.59 4.52 -21.69
C PHE A 488 28.12 4.41 -21.51
N ASN A 489 28.58 3.44 -20.73
CA ASN A 489 29.99 3.25 -20.43
C ASN A 489 30.84 3.15 -21.71
N TYR A 490 32.10 3.63 -21.64
CA TYR A 490 33.08 3.33 -22.66
C TYR A 490 33.45 1.84 -22.60
N GLY A 491 33.47 1.19 -23.76
CA GLY A 491 33.96 -0.17 -23.94
C GLY A 491 33.60 -0.74 -25.30
N GLU A 492 34.12 -1.92 -25.62
CA GLU A 492 33.84 -2.58 -26.89
C GLU A 492 32.40 -3.12 -26.99
N TYR A 493 31.99 -3.44 -28.21
CA TYR A 493 30.81 -4.23 -28.49
C TYR A 493 30.81 -5.55 -27.69
N ASN A 494 29.66 -5.96 -27.16
CA ASN A 494 29.49 -7.08 -26.22
C ASN A 494 30.25 -6.94 -24.89
N ASN A 495 30.95 -5.82 -24.68
CA ASN A 495 31.60 -5.47 -23.43
C ASN A 495 30.74 -4.44 -22.69
N ALA A 496 30.68 -3.17 -23.12
CA ALA A 496 29.93 -2.11 -22.44
C ALA A 496 28.48 -1.94 -22.93
N TYR A 497 28.19 -2.42 -24.13
CA TYR A 497 26.87 -2.41 -24.75
C TYR A 497 26.75 -3.60 -25.70
N TYR A 498 25.52 -3.91 -26.11
CA TYR A 498 25.23 -4.82 -27.21
C TYR A 498 24.22 -4.19 -28.15
N GLU A 499 24.53 -4.35 -29.42
CA GLU A 499 23.87 -3.75 -30.58
C GLU A 499 23.59 -4.86 -31.60
N THR A 500 22.42 -4.88 -32.23
CA THR A 500 22.16 -5.91 -33.26
C THR A 500 22.81 -5.58 -34.58
N THR A 501 23.22 -4.32 -34.77
CA THR A 501 23.93 -3.82 -35.96
C THR A 501 25.33 -3.29 -35.60
N PRO A 502 26.27 -4.16 -35.20
CA PRO A 502 27.53 -3.79 -34.52
C PRO A 502 28.50 -2.87 -35.27
N PHE A 503 28.21 -2.48 -36.51
CA PHE A 503 29.15 -1.79 -37.41
C PHE A 503 28.62 -0.47 -37.98
N SER A 504 27.49 0.03 -37.49
CA SER A 504 26.88 1.29 -37.90
C SER A 504 26.10 1.92 -36.75
N ASN A 505 26.36 3.21 -36.48
CA ASN A 505 25.43 4.07 -35.76
C ASN A 505 24.55 4.76 -36.81
N TYR A 506 23.35 4.23 -37.04
CA TYR A 506 22.37 4.73 -38.03
C TYR A 506 21.93 6.17 -37.75
N GLY A 507 21.93 6.59 -36.49
CA GLY A 507 21.63 7.97 -36.10
C GLY A 507 22.76 8.96 -36.40
N ASN A 508 23.98 8.45 -36.61
CA ASN A 508 25.20 9.18 -37.00
C ASN A 508 25.46 10.43 -36.16
N ASN A 509 25.25 10.34 -34.84
CA ASN A 509 25.41 11.46 -33.91
C ASN A 509 26.19 11.07 -32.64
N TYR A 510 26.80 12.06 -31.99
CA TYR A 510 27.54 11.99 -30.72
C TYR A 510 28.73 11.00 -30.67
N ARG A 511 28.48 9.68 -30.63
CA ARG A 511 29.51 8.63 -30.51
C ARG A 511 29.56 7.78 -31.78
N ILE A 512 29.91 8.43 -32.89
CA ILE A 512 29.86 7.85 -34.24
C ILE A 512 30.87 6.72 -34.51
N ILE A 513 31.83 6.50 -33.61
CA ILE A 513 32.80 5.41 -33.69
C ILE A 513 32.32 4.13 -32.99
N GLU A 514 31.29 4.24 -32.15
CA GLU A 514 30.62 3.11 -31.49
C GLU A 514 29.32 2.81 -32.23
N SER A 515 28.82 1.58 -32.13
CA SER A 515 27.69 1.14 -32.95
C SER A 515 26.31 1.47 -32.39
N VAL A 516 26.19 1.87 -31.11
CA VAL A 516 24.89 2.26 -30.55
C VAL A 516 24.27 3.40 -31.37
N ASP A 517 23.01 3.23 -31.75
CA ASP A 517 22.28 4.14 -32.61
C ASP A 517 21.82 5.40 -31.87
N ILE A 518 22.56 6.51 -32.05
CA ILE A 518 22.32 7.77 -31.35
C ILE A 518 21.90 8.84 -32.37
N ALA A 519 20.80 9.53 -32.09
CA ALA A 519 20.32 10.66 -32.88
C ALA A 519 20.06 11.90 -32.02
N ASN A 520 19.78 13.03 -32.67
CA ASN A 520 19.35 14.25 -31.97
C ASN A 520 17.92 14.10 -31.45
N HIS A 521 17.67 14.61 -30.24
CA HIS A 521 16.32 14.73 -29.72
C HIS A 521 15.50 15.68 -30.64
N PRO A 522 14.29 15.29 -31.07
CA PRO A 522 13.57 16.01 -32.14
C PRO A 522 13.12 17.42 -31.76
N THR A 523 12.94 17.69 -30.46
CA THR A 523 12.40 18.96 -29.96
C THR A 523 13.29 19.70 -28.95
N ILE A 524 14.38 19.07 -28.47
CA ILE A 524 15.27 19.64 -27.46
C ILE A 524 16.65 19.84 -28.12
N PRO A 525 17.05 21.09 -28.44
CA PRO A 525 18.34 21.34 -29.07
C PRO A 525 19.51 20.84 -28.22
N ASN A 526 20.52 20.25 -28.87
CA ASN A 526 21.74 19.72 -28.25
C ASN A 526 21.53 18.59 -27.23
N ASN A 527 20.39 17.90 -27.28
CA ASN A 527 20.13 16.69 -26.51
C ASN A 527 20.15 15.49 -27.46
N ASN A 528 20.69 14.35 -27.05
CA ASN A 528 20.67 13.14 -27.87
C ASN A 528 19.69 12.12 -27.30
N ILE A 529 19.38 11.12 -28.11
CA ILE A 529 18.53 9.99 -27.73
C ILE A 529 19.13 8.73 -28.33
N VAL A 530 18.82 7.58 -27.73
CA VAL A 530 19.08 6.27 -28.35
C VAL A 530 17.79 5.80 -29.02
N GLY A 531 17.91 5.42 -30.29
CA GLY A 531 16.81 4.96 -31.14
C GLY A 531 17.20 3.71 -31.92
N TRP A 532 16.38 3.33 -32.91
CA TRP A 532 16.58 2.12 -33.75
C TRP A 532 16.77 0.81 -32.96
N ILE A 533 16.36 0.82 -31.69
CA ILE A 533 16.62 -0.24 -30.73
C ILE A 533 15.93 -1.55 -31.16
N ALA A 534 16.68 -2.64 -31.19
CA ALA A 534 16.19 -3.99 -31.46
C ALA A 534 16.07 -4.87 -30.19
N ASN A 535 15.42 -6.03 -30.36
CA ASN A 535 15.21 -6.98 -29.27
C ASN A 535 16.54 -7.56 -28.77
N GLY A 536 16.76 -7.52 -27.45
CA GLY A 536 17.94 -8.10 -26.80
C GLY A 536 19.12 -7.13 -26.65
N GLU A 537 19.05 -5.93 -27.20
CA GLU A 537 20.06 -4.88 -27.02
C GLU A 537 20.16 -4.42 -25.57
N TRP A 538 21.35 -3.98 -25.17
CA TRP A 538 21.57 -3.50 -23.82
C TRP A 538 22.68 -2.47 -23.73
N LEU A 539 22.54 -1.57 -22.76
CA LEU A 539 23.50 -0.52 -22.44
C LEU A 539 23.86 -0.60 -20.96
N GLU A 540 25.13 -0.44 -20.61
CA GLU A 540 25.58 -0.43 -19.22
C GLU A 540 26.13 0.93 -18.78
N TYR A 541 25.95 1.24 -17.50
CA TYR A 541 26.34 2.49 -16.86
C TYR A 541 26.99 2.19 -15.50
N ILE A 542 28.17 2.74 -15.23
CA ILE A 542 28.74 2.74 -13.88
C ILE A 542 28.09 3.88 -13.12
N VAL A 543 27.44 3.54 -12.02
CA VAL A 543 26.74 4.51 -11.16
C VAL A 543 27.25 4.38 -9.73
N ASN A 544 27.25 5.49 -8.99
CA ASN A 544 27.56 5.52 -7.57
C ASN A 544 26.30 5.90 -6.79
N VAL A 545 25.68 4.92 -6.15
CA VAL A 545 24.49 5.11 -5.33
C VAL A 545 24.93 5.62 -3.96
N GLU A 546 24.57 6.85 -3.64
CA GLU A 546 25.05 7.52 -2.43
C GLU A 546 24.50 6.89 -1.15
N GLN A 547 23.25 6.42 -1.18
CA GLN A 547 22.54 5.88 -0.01
C GLN A 547 21.63 4.71 -0.40
N GLN A 548 21.56 3.69 0.45
CA GLN A 548 20.64 2.57 0.26
C GLN A 548 19.23 3.00 0.68
N THR A 549 18.38 3.31 -0.30
CA THR A 549 17.00 3.76 -0.10
C THR A 549 16.16 3.41 -1.33
N ASP A 550 14.86 3.68 -1.25
CA ASP A 550 13.98 3.61 -2.41
C ASP A 550 14.14 4.90 -3.24
N TYR A 551 14.18 4.74 -4.56
CA TYR A 551 14.32 5.81 -5.53
C TYR A 551 13.17 5.74 -6.53
N PHE A 552 12.57 6.90 -6.83
CA PHE A 552 11.77 7.07 -8.02
C PHE A 552 12.68 7.14 -9.24
N ILE A 553 12.39 6.34 -10.24
CA ILE A 553 13.02 6.38 -11.55
C ILE A 553 12.02 6.89 -12.58
N ASP A 554 12.32 8.05 -13.14
CA ASP A 554 11.61 8.61 -14.29
C ASP A 554 12.35 8.21 -15.56
N ILE A 555 11.74 7.33 -16.35
CA ILE A 555 12.29 6.88 -17.64
C ILE A 555 11.63 7.70 -18.74
N TYR A 556 12.40 8.50 -19.47
CA TYR A 556 11.93 9.35 -20.56
C TYR A 556 12.09 8.64 -21.90
N TYR A 557 10.98 8.43 -22.60
CA TYR A 557 10.93 7.60 -23.82
C TYR A 557 9.85 8.08 -24.80
N SER A 558 9.94 7.62 -26.05
CA SER A 558 8.86 7.68 -27.04
C SER A 558 8.58 6.30 -27.62
N ALA A 559 7.31 5.95 -27.79
CA ALA A 559 6.88 4.65 -28.29
C ALA A 559 5.56 4.78 -29.07
N PRO A 560 5.50 4.44 -30.36
CA PRO A 560 4.25 4.55 -31.13
C PRO A 560 3.11 3.64 -30.63
N ALA A 561 3.43 2.53 -29.95
CA ALA A 561 2.47 1.53 -29.49
C ALA A 561 2.87 0.91 -28.13
N ASP A 562 1.91 0.28 -27.44
CA ASP A 562 2.08 -0.35 -26.11
C ASP A 562 2.80 -1.73 -26.14
N ASN A 563 3.77 -1.93 -27.03
CA ASN A 563 4.44 -3.23 -27.23
C ASN A 563 5.90 -3.27 -26.76
N SER A 564 6.54 -2.10 -26.64
CA SER A 564 7.93 -1.94 -26.22
C SER A 564 8.13 -2.35 -24.75
N LYS A 565 9.22 -3.07 -24.45
CA LYS A 565 9.50 -3.60 -23.11
C LYS A 565 10.96 -3.46 -22.72
N ILE A 566 11.20 -3.04 -21.50
CA ILE A 566 12.55 -2.86 -20.93
C ILE A 566 12.67 -3.50 -19.55
N SER A 567 13.90 -3.85 -19.15
CA SER A 567 14.28 -4.27 -17.80
C SER A 567 15.51 -3.48 -17.34
N LEU A 568 15.59 -3.14 -16.05
CA LEU A 568 16.79 -2.54 -15.45
C LEU A 568 17.40 -3.52 -14.45
N LEU A 569 18.71 -3.74 -14.58
CA LEU A 569 19.47 -4.61 -13.69
C LEU A 569 20.57 -3.82 -13.00
N VAL A 570 20.82 -4.10 -11.72
CA VAL A 570 21.99 -3.65 -10.98
C VAL A 570 22.80 -4.88 -10.59
N ASP A 571 24.07 -4.90 -10.98
CA ASP A 571 25.00 -6.01 -10.70
C ASP A 571 24.43 -7.38 -11.11
N GLY A 572 23.77 -7.40 -12.28
CA GLY A 572 23.13 -8.58 -12.85
C GLY A 572 21.80 -8.99 -12.19
N THR A 573 21.31 -8.25 -11.19
CA THR A 573 20.01 -8.49 -10.54
C THR A 573 18.97 -7.51 -11.05
N GLU A 574 17.80 -7.98 -11.49
CA GLU A 574 16.70 -7.10 -11.91
C GLU A 574 16.20 -6.25 -10.73
N ILE A 575 16.37 -4.93 -10.83
CA ILE A 575 15.78 -3.94 -9.90
C ILE A 575 14.44 -3.42 -10.42
N LEU A 576 14.23 -3.52 -11.74
CA LEU A 576 12.99 -3.26 -12.42
C LEU A 576 12.70 -4.43 -13.35
N THR A 577 11.84 -5.35 -12.90
CA THR A 577 11.34 -6.46 -13.74
C THR A 577 10.72 -5.94 -15.01
N VAL A 578 10.72 -6.72 -16.09
CA VAL A 578 10.21 -6.35 -17.42
C VAL A 578 8.93 -5.52 -17.36
N ILE A 579 9.03 -4.24 -17.73
CA ILE A 579 7.90 -3.32 -17.86
C ILE A 579 7.56 -3.07 -19.32
N THR A 580 6.27 -2.87 -19.61
CA THR A 580 5.82 -2.32 -20.88
C THR A 580 5.87 -0.79 -20.84
N LEU A 581 6.39 -0.17 -21.89
CA LEU A 581 6.34 1.28 -22.11
C LEU A 581 5.01 1.64 -22.79
N PRO A 582 4.17 2.50 -22.17
CA PRO A 582 2.93 2.99 -22.77
C PRO A 582 3.13 3.74 -24.10
N ALA A 583 2.13 3.73 -24.98
CA ALA A 583 2.17 4.42 -26.26
C ALA A 583 2.18 5.95 -26.03
N THR A 584 3.17 6.62 -26.63
CA THR A 584 3.22 8.08 -26.77
C THR A 584 2.64 8.55 -28.11
N GLY A 585 2.38 7.61 -29.04
CA GLY A 585 1.69 7.84 -30.32
C GLY A 585 2.62 7.94 -31.52
N ASP A 586 3.86 8.40 -31.33
CA ASP A 586 4.91 8.43 -32.36
C ASP A 586 6.33 8.44 -31.73
N TYR A 587 7.37 8.44 -32.56
CA TYR A 587 8.78 8.46 -32.12
C TYR A 587 9.29 9.85 -31.69
N ASN A 588 8.51 10.92 -31.91
CA ASN A 588 8.90 12.30 -31.62
C ASN A 588 8.26 12.86 -30.35
N THR A 589 7.23 12.21 -29.85
CA THR A 589 6.48 12.57 -28.65
C THR A 589 7.05 11.80 -27.46
N TYR A 590 7.74 12.50 -26.57
CA TYR A 590 8.34 11.91 -25.38
C TYR A 590 7.43 12.08 -24.17
N ASN A 591 7.27 11.00 -23.40
CA ASN A 591 6.65 10.99 -22.09
C ASN A 591 7.60 10.34 -21.09
N LYS A 592 7.21 10.35 -19.81
CA LYS A 592 7.91 9.60 -18.78
C LYS A 592 7.02 8.55 -18.15
N ILE A 593 7.65 7.46 -17.70
CA ILE A 593 7.04 6.51 -16.77
C ILE A 593 7.85 6.52 -15.47
N THR A 594 7.15 6.65 -14.35
CA THR A 594 7.74 6.65 -13.01
C THR A 594 7.60 5.28 -12.38
N LYS A 595 8.69 4.74 -11.83
CA LYS A 595 8.69 3.49 -11.04
C LYS A 595 9.47 3.69 -9.75
N LEU A 596 9.19 2.88 -8.73
CA LEU A 596 9.94 2.88 -7.49
C LEU A 596 10.85 1.64 -7.47
N VAL A 597 12.13 1.85 -7.20
CA VAL A 597 13.14 0.79 -7.12
C VAL A 597 14.00 0.96 -5.88
N LYS A 598 14.56 -0.14 -5.38
CA LYS A 598 15.50 -0.12 -4.26
C LYS A 598 16.88 -0.53 -4.75
N ILE A 599 17.88 0.27 -4.41
CA ILE A 599 19.26 0.02 -4.83
C ILE A 599 20.17 0.11 -3.60
N GLU A 600 21.13 -0.80 -3.48
CA GLU A 600 22.15 -0.73 -2.43
C GLU A 600 23.07 0.48 -2.63
N SER A 601 23.70 0.96 -1.56
CA SER A 601 24.69 2.04 -1.66
C SER A 601 26.02 1.50 -2.15
N GLY A 602 26.70 2.27 -3.01
CA GLY A 602 28.01 1.92 -3.52
C GLY A 602 28.12 2.10 -5.02
N ILE A 603 29.25 1.68 -5.58
CA ILE A 603 29.47 1.67 -7.03
C ILE A 603 28.86 0.40 -7.60
N HIS A 604 28.02 0.56 -8.62
CA HIS A 604 27.25 -0.49 -9.25
C HIS A 604 27.35 -0.42 -10.78
N LEU A 605 27.08 -1.55 -11.42
CA LEU A 605 26.87 -1.65 -12.87
C LEU A 605 25.38 -1.73 -13.14
N LEU A 606 24.80 -0.62 -13.60
CA LEU A 606 23.42 -0.57 -14.05
C LEU A 606 23.36 -1.02 -15.52
N LYS A 607 22.47 -1.94 -15.86
CA LYS A 607 22.19 -2.38 -17.23
C LYS A 607 20.75 -2.04 -17.60
N LEU A 608 20.59 -1.32 -18.71
CA LEU A 608 19.33 -1.18 -19.42
C LEU A 608 19.25 -2.30 -20.46
N LEU A 609 18.26 -3.17 -20.35
CA LEU A 609 18.01 -4.28 -21.27
C LEU A 609 16.72 -4.06 -22.06
N THR A 610 16.81 -4.12 -23.37
CA THR A 610 15.66 -4.13 -24.28
C THR A 610 15.11 -5.54 -24.41
N VAL A 611 13.90 -5.76 -23.88
CA VAL A 611 13.20 -7.04 -24.02
C VAL A 611 12.33 -7.07 -25.28
N SER A 612 11.70 -5.94 -25.60
CA SER A 612 10.96 -5.75 -26.85
C SER A 612 11.21 -4.35 -27.38
N ALA A 613 11.65 -4.28 -28.63
CA ALA A 613 11.91 -3.08 -29.41
C ALA A 613 10.65 -2.26 -29.68
N GLY A 614 10.84 -1.09 -30.29
CA GLY A 614 9.76 -0.19 -30.74
C GLY A 614 9.70 1.15 -30.00
N TYR A 615 10.81 1.60 -29.41
CA TYR A 615 10.86 2.86 -28.66
C TYR A 615 12.19 3.58 -28.90
N ASN A 616 12.19 4.89 -28.65
CA ASN A 616 13.40 5.66 -28.39
C ASN A 616 13.45 6.01 -26.91
N ILE A 617 14.65 6.26 -26.38
CA ILE A 617 14.85 6.60 -24.97
C ILE A 617 15.87 7.74 -24.85
N ASP A 618 15.59 8.66 -23.94
CA ASP A 618 16.35 9.89 -23.71
C ASP A 618 17.22 9.74 -22.46
N LYS A 619 16.58 9.66 -21.29
CA LYS A 619 17.26 9.64 -19.99
C LYS A 619 16.48 8.89 -18.92
N ILE A 620 17.19 8.52 -17.86
CA ILE A 620 16.60 7.99 -16.61
C ILE A 620 17.00 8.91 -15.46
N VAL A 621 16.02 9.46 -14.76
CA VAL A 621 16.23 10.35 -13.61
C VAL A 621 15.90 9.60 -12.33
N PHE A 622 16.87 9.52 -11.41
CA PHE A 622 16.72 8.92 -10.09
C PHE A 622 16.50 10.02 -9.05
N THR A 623 15.34 10.01 -8.41
CA THR A 623 15.00 10.90 -7.29
C THR A 623 14.81 10.07 -6.03
N GLN A 624 15.45 10.46 -4.93
CA GLN A 624 15.29 9.77 -3.65
C GLN A 624 13.81 9.84 -3.19
N ASN A 625 13.24 8.71 -2.76
CA ASN A 625 11.98 8.72 -2.01
C ASN A 625 12.26 9.20 -0.58
N LEU A 626 11.57 10.23 -0.14
CA LEU A 626 11.72 10.85 1.18
C LEU A 626 10.41 10.67 1.94
N SER A 627 10.52 10.49 3.26
CA SER A 627 9.34 10.32 4.09
C SER A 627 8.47 11.59 4.09
N PRO A 628 7.14 11.45 4.19
CA PRO A 628 6.27 12.59 4.44
C PRO A 628 6.70 13.39 5.67
N THR A 629 6.38 14.68 5.69
CA THR A 629 6.85 15.60 6.74
C THR A 629 5.73 16.19 7.60
N ASN A 630 4.48 16.13 7.13
CA ASN A 630 3.35 16.63 7.91
C ASN A 630 2.02 15.99 7.47
N ILE A 631 1.04 16.01 8.39
CA ILE A 631 -0.37 15.74 8.11
C ILE A 631 -1.16 16.98 8.53
N SER A 632 -2.12 17.37 7.69
CA SER A 632 -3.08 18.43 7.97
C SER A 632 -4.50 17.84 7.98
N LEU A 633 -5.30 18.24 8.95
CA LEU A 633 -6.70 17.88 9.09
C LEU A 633 -7.52 19.17 9.06
N THR A 634 -8.52 19.26 8.16
CA THR A 634 -9.25 20.52 7.93
C THR A 634 -10.12 20.97 9.11
N ASN A 635 -10.59 20.03 9.93
CA ASN A 635 -11.35 20.32 11.13
C ASN A 635 -11.06 19.26 12.21
N SER A 636 -10.88 19.70 13.45
CA SER A 636 -10.49 18.86 14.60
C SER A 636 -11.52 18.91 15.72
N SER A 637 -12.78 19.14 15.36
CA SER A 637 -13.90 19.05 16.28
C SER A 637 -15.09 18.36 15.66
N ILE A 638 -15.89 17.73 16.50
CA ILE A 638 -17.18 17.16 16.13
C ILE A 638 -18.15 17.41 17.28
N SER A 639 -19.39 17.73 16.97
CA SER A 639 -20.40 17.85 18.01
C SER A 639 -20.77 16.50 18.59
N GLU A 640 -21.11 16.47 19.87
CA GLU A 640 -21.66 15.26 20.48
C GLU A 640 -23.01 14.87 19.86
N ASN A 641 -23.50 13.68 20.20
CA ASN A 641 -24.80 13.14 19.74
C ASN A 641 -24.96 13.02 18.20
N ARG A 642 -23.87 13.17 17.45
CA ARG A 642 -23.83 12.92 16.01
C ARG A 642 -23.86 11.41 15.75
N VAL A 643 -24.64 10.99 14.75
CA VAL A 643 -24.70 9.58 14.34
C VAL A 643 -23.31 9.07 13.95
N VAL A 644 -23.05 7.78 14.20
CA VAL A 644 -21.85 7.08 13.74
C VAL A 644 -21.70 7.26 12.23
N GLY A 645 -20.47 7.50 11.76
CA GLY A 645 -20.14 7.82 10.37
C GLY A 645 -20.17 9.33 10.06
N SER A 646 -20.34 10.20 11.06
CA SER A 646 -20.30 11.65 10.86
C SER A 646 -18.88 12.13 10.54
N VAL A 647 -18.76 13.01 9.55
CA VAL A 647 -17.47 13.57 9.11
C VAL A 647 -16.89 14.50 10.18
N VAL A 648 -15.62 14.28 10.53
CA VAL A 648 -14.82 15.19 11.36
C VAL A 648 -14.09 16.20 10.49
N GLY A 649 -13.34 15.72 9.49
CA GLY A 649 -12.57 16.55 8.57
C GLY A 649 -11.82 15.73 7.51
N SER A 650 -11.23 16.41 6.55
CA SER A 650 -10.42 15.82 5.47
C SER A 650 -8.93 15.94 5.76
N LEU A 651 -8.17 14.90 5.40
CA LEU A 651 -6.75 14.75 5.59
C LEU A 651 -5.98 15.12 4.32
N SER A 652 -4.79 15.68 4.53
CA SER A 652 -3.82 15.97 3.47
C SER A 652 -2.39 15.81 4.00
N THR A 653 -1.47 15.48 3.10
CA THR A 653 -0.06 15.24 3.42
C THR A 653 0.80 16.39 2.90
N THR A 654 1.86 16.72 3.63
CA THR A 654 2.99 17.51 3.10
C THR A 654 4.17 16.59 2.90
N ASP A 655 4.68 16.54 1.69
CA ASP A 655 5.75 15.63 1.30
C ASP A 655 6.80 16.35 0.43
N PRO A 656 8.11 16.09 0.63
CA PRO A 656 9.16 16.61 -0.24
C PRO A 656 9.07 16.12 -1.71
N ASN A 657 8.51 14.92 -1.95
CA ASN A 657 8.32 14.33 -3.27
C ASN A 657 7.01 14.85 -3.91
N ILE A 658 7.17 15.68 -4.95
CA ILE A 658 6.05 16.33 -5.64
C ILE A 658 5.29 15.31 -6.49
N GLY A 659 3.97 15.22 -6.30
CA GLY A 659 3.08 14.38 -7.11
C GLY A 659 2.84 12.99 -6.55
N ASP A 660 3.41 12.69 -5.38
CA ASP A 660 3.22 11.43 -4.67
C ASP A 660 1.76 11.19 -4.27
N SER A 661 1.41 9.91 -4.20
CA SER A 661 0.12 9.44 -3.70
C SER A 661 0.27 8.95 -2.27
N PHE A 662 -0.74 9.24 -1.43
CA PHE A 662 -0.70 8.92 -0.01
C PHE A 662 -1.91 8.09 0.42
N SER A 663 -1.67 7.19 1.37
CA SER A 663 -2.72 6.49 2.10
C SER A 663 -2.73 6.95 3.56
N PHE A 664 -3.92 7.00 4.16
CA PHE A 664 -4.10 7.40 5.55
C PHE A 664 -4.61 6.23 6.37
N SER A 665 -4.10 6.08 7.59
CA SER A 665 -4.56 5.09 8.56
C SER A 665 -4.51 5.64 9.97
N LEU A 666 -5.34 5.10 10.85
CA LEU A 666 -5.18 5.28 12.28
C LEU A 666 -4.06 4.36 12.75
N SER A 667 -3.11 4.91 13.49
CA SER A 667 -1.91 4.20 13.94
C SER A 667 -1.59 4.53 15.39
N GLY A 668 -0.51 3.98 15.94
CA GLY A 668 -0.13 4.18 17.34
C GLY A 668 -1.04 3.46 18.34
N ASN A 669 -0.70 3.59 19.62
CA ASN A 669 -1.34 2.84 20.72
C ASN A 669 -2.43 3.64 21.45
N SER A 670 -3.01 4.66 20.80
CA SER A 670 -4.10 5.41 21.45
C SER A 670 -5.34 4.54 21.56
N SER A 671 -5.85 4.39 22.78
CA SER A 671 -7.15 3.77 23.04
C SER A 671 -8.30 4.51 22.36
N ASP A 672 -8.09 5.77 21.95
CA ASP A 672 -9.13 6.59 21.33
C ASP A 672 -9.29 6.34 19.83
N ASN A 673 -8.33 5.68 19.19
CA ASN A 673 -8.41 5.36 17.76
C ASN A 673 -9.65 4.53 17.41
N GLN A 674 -10.14 3.69 18.34
CA GLN A 674 -11.32 2.85 18.11
C GLN A 674 -12.62 3.65 17.84
N PHE A 675 -12.66 4.92 18.26
CA PHE A 675 -13.83 5.79 18.11
C PHE A 675 -13.85 6.54 16.77
N PHE A 676 -12.86 6.32 15.90
CA PHE A 676 -12.77 6.94 14.59
C PHE A 676 -12.43 5.90 13.53
N THR A 677 -12.71 6.23 12.28
CA THR A 677 -12.22 5.50 11.12
C THR A 677 -11.86 6.47 10.00
N ILE A 678 -11.09 6.02 9.02
CA ILE A 678 -10.69 6.82 7.87
C ILE A 678 -11.20 6.13 6.60
N GLU A 679 -12.01 6.86 5.83
CA GLU A 679 -12.45 6.45 4.50
C GLU A 679 -11.75 7.31 3.46
N ASN A 680 -10.85 6.71 2.68
CA ASN A 680 -9.93 7.40 1.76
C ASN A 680 -9.05 8.44 2.48
N ASN A 681 -9.43 9.72 2.40
CA ASN A 681 -8.76 10.83 3.07
C ASN A 681 -9.72 11.59 4.01
N ILE A 682 -10.81 10.97 4.46
CA ILE A 682 -11.80 11.60 5.34
C ILE A 682 -11.79 10.87 6.69
N LEU A 683 -11.57 11.63 7.77
CA LEU A 683 -11.74 11.15 9.13
C LEU A 683 -13.22 11.24 9.51
N ILE A 684 -13.79 10.11 9.93
CA ILE A 684 -15.20 10.01 10.34
C ILE A 684 -15.34 9.36 11.72
N SER A 685 -16.45 9.62 12.42
CA SER A 685 -16.74 9.02 13.71
C SER A 685 -17.10 7.53 13.57
N ASN A 686 -16.61 6.71 14.49
CA ASN A 686 -16.98 5.30 14.65
C ASN A 686 -17.79 5.05 15.94
N ALA A 687 -18.15 6.13 16.63
CA ALA A 687 -19.00 6.13 17.81
C ALA A 687 -19.86 7.40 17.85
N MET A 688 -20.90 7.36 18.68
CA MET A 688 -21.61 8.56 19.12
C MET A 688 -20.85 9.12 20.32
N PHE A 689 -20.50 10.40 20.28
CA PHE A 689 -19.76 11.06 21.35
C PHE A 689 -20.71 11.73 22.35
N ASP A 690 -20.24 11.83 23.59
CA ASP A 690 -20.88 12.49 24.74
C ASP A 690 -19.80 13.39 25.38
N PHE A 691 -20.10 14.68 25.49
CA PHE A 691 -19.18 15.71 25.96
C PHE A 691 -18.91 15.60 27.47
N GLU A 692 -19.94 15.33 28.27
CA GLU A 692 -19.90 15.14 29.72
C GLU A 692 -18.98 13.96 30.07
N SER A 693 -19.08 12.89 29.28
CA SER A 693 -18.22 11.71 29.41
C SER A 693 -16.76 12.00 29.06
N LYS A 694 -16.51 12.58 27.88
CA LYS A 694 -15.14 12.85 27.42
C LYS A 694 -15.09 13.94 26.35
N LYS A 695 -14.46 15.06 26.72
CA LYS A 695 -14.40 16.30 25.91
C LYS A 695 -13.38 16.26 24.78
N THR A 696 -12.37 15.42 24.87
CA THR A 696 -11.27 15.38 23.89
C THR A 696 -10.79 13.97 23.67
N TYR A 697 -10.56 13.62 22.41
CA TYR A 697 -9.99 12.34 21.99
C TYR A 697 -8.64 12.58 21.33
N SER A 698 -7.63 11.82 21.71
CA SER A 698 -6.29 11.93 21.13
C SER A 698 -6.08 10.78 20.14
N ILE A 699 -6.03 11.06 18.86
CA ILE A 699 -5.80 10.06 17.82
C ILE A 699 -4.44 10.26 17.18
N THR A 700 -3.81 9.17 16.74
CA THR A 700 -2.59 9.24 15.93
C THR A 700 -2.96 8.81 14.52
N ILE A 701 -2.70 9.70 13.56
CA ILE A 701 -2.93 9.43 12.14
C ILE A 701 -1.57 9.23 11.48
N ARG A 702 -1.47 8.18 10.68
CA ARG A 702 -0.34 7.91 9.80
C ARG A 702 -0.72 8.28 8.37
N THR A 703 0.18 8.98 7.70
CA THR A 703 0.22 9.08 6.26
C THR A 703 1.39 8.25 5.73
N THR A 704 1.16 7.48 4.68
CA THR A 704 2.16 6.60 4.08
C THR A 704 2.21 6.88 2.58
N ASP A 705 3.42 7.17 2.09
CA ASP A 705 3.69 7.37 0.67
C ASP A 705 3.63 6.04 -0.10
N ILE A 706 3.86 6.11 -1.42
CA ILE A 706 3.87 4.91 -2.27
C ILE A 706 5.07 3.98 -2.02
N GLY A 707 6.16 4.50 -1.44
CA GLY A 707 7.33 3.72 -1.03
C GLY A 707 7.22 3.10 0.35
N GLY A 708 6.11 3.32 1.07
CA GLY A 708 5.90 2.80 2.41
C GLY A 708 6.60 3.60 3.51
N LEU A 709 7.29 4.71 3.19
CA LEU A 709 7.74 5.65 4.21
C LEU A 709 6.52 6.39 4.75
N PHE A 710 6.60 6.77 6.03
CA PHE A 710 5.43 7.29 6.71
C PHE A 710 5.77 8.40 7.68
N PHE A 711 4.77 9.25 7.92
CA PHE A 711 4.77 10.23 8.99
C PHE A 711 3.55 10.02 9.87
N GLU A 712 3.72 10.19 11.17
CA GLU A 712 2.63 10.09 12.14
C GLU A 712 2.46 11.42 12.85
N LYS A 713 1.21 11.82 13.07
CA LYS A 713 0.87 13.02 13.81
C LYS A 713 -0.28 12.77 14.74
N ASN A 714 -0.13 13.25 15.98
CA ASN A 714 -1.22 13.25 16.95
C ASN A 714 -2.16 14.42 16.65
N PHE A 715 -3.45 14.12 16.62
CA PHE A 715 -4.53 15.10 16.55
C PHE A 715 -5.40 14.96 17.78
N THR A 716 -5.75 16.11 18.37
CA THR A 716 -6.77 16.17 19.42
C THR A 716 -8.09 16.52 18.76
N ILE A 717 -9.04 15.59 18.77
CA ILE A 717 -10.42 15.83 18.32
C ILE A 717 -11.22 16.33 19.52
N SER A 718 -11.72 17.57 19.44
CA SER A 718 -12.54 18.17 20.48
C SER A 718 -14.01 17.84 20.26
N ILE A 719 -14.67 17.32 21.27
CA ILE A 719 -16.12 17.19 21.26
C ILE A 719 -16.69 18.56 21.65
N THR A 720 -17.63 19.08 20.87
CA THR A 720 -18.34 20.30 21.25
C THR A 720 -19.63 19.94 21.96
N ASP A 721 -19.75 20.45 23.18
CA ASP A 721 -20.95 20.43 24.02
C ASP A 721 -22.19 20.91 23.24
N ILE A 722 -23.22 20.08 23.25
CA ILE A 722 -24.59 20.43 22.90
C ILE A 722 -25.45 20.19 24.14
N TYR A 723 -26.10 21.26 24.62
CA TYR A 723 -27.00 21.21 25.76
C TYR A 723 -28.05 20.08 25.67
N ASP A 724 -27.94 19.09 26.55
CA ASP A 724 -28.76 17.88 26.57
C ASP A 724 -29.41 17.60 27.94
N ASN A 725 -29.28 18.52 28.90
CA ASN A 725 -30.02 18.45 30.16
C ASN A 725 -31.51 18.77 29.94
N LEU A 726 -32.32 17.72 29.84
CA LEU A 726 -33.77 17.80 29.64
C LEU A 726 -34.57 17.86 30.95
N TYR A 727 -33.91 18.19 32.06
CA TYR A 727 -34.53 18.41 33.37
C TYR A 727 -34.15 19.78 33.91
N TRP A 728 -35.18 20.57 34.16
CA TRP A 728 -35.10 21.92 34.73
C TRP A 728 -35.81 21.88 36.09
N ASP A 729 -35.04 21.89 37.17
CA ASP A 729 -35.53 21.71 38.54
C ASP A 729 -35.80 23.02 39.28
N PHE A 730 -35.37 24.15 38.70
CA PHE A 730 -35.55 25.50 39.22
C PHE A 730 -35.15 25.70 40.70
N THR A 731 -34.30 24.81 41.24
CA THR A 731 -33.95 24.76 42.66
C THR A 731 -33.11 25.98 43.04
N ASP A 732 -32.13 26.32 42.20
CA ASP A 732 -31.16 27.40 42.44
C ASP A 732 -31.11 28.44 41.32
N SER A 733 -31.75 28.19 40.17
CA SER A 733 -31.74 29.11 39.03
C SER A 733 -33.03 29.05 38.19
N LEU A 734 -33.11 29.83 37.10
CA LEU A 734 -34.19 29.69 36.10
C LEU A 734 -33.84 28.66 35.00
N ASP A 735 -32.71 27.96 35.14
CA ASP A 735 -32.18 26.90 34.28
C ASP A 735 -32.24 27.23 32.78
N GLY A 736 -31.92 28.49 32.45
CA GLY A 736 -31.86 28.99 31.08
C GLY A 736 -33.22 29.32 30.45
N TRP A 737 -34.33 29.14 31.15
CA TRP A 737 -35.65 29.58 30.69
C TRP A 737 -35.72 31.10 30.66
N LYS A 738 -36.16 31.66 29.53
CA LYS A 738 -36.04 33.10 29.24
C LYS A 738 -37.17 33.62 28.35
N ASN A 739 -37.03 34.88 27.96
CA ASN A 739 -37.95 35.63 27.09
C ASN A 739 -39.40 35.64 27.59
N PRO A 740 -39.66 36.01 28.85
CA PRO A 740 -41.01 36.05 29.38
C PRO A 740 -41.86 37.06 28.59
N HIS A 741 -43.01 36.62 28.12
CA HIS A 741 -44.00 37.46 27.46
C HIS A 741 -45.25 37.52 28.34
N ASN A 742 -45.74 38.73 28.65
CA ASN A 742 -46.93 38.96 29.50
C ASN A 742 -46.91 38.24 30.86
N LEU A 743 -45.72 37.99 31.38
CA LEU A 743 -45.46 37.53 32.74
C LEU A 743 -44.09 38.03 33.24
N THR A 744 -43.83 37.88 34.53
CA THR A 744 -42.48 37.98 35.12
C THR A 744 -42.09 36.66 35.76
N MET A 745 -40.79 36.30 35.74
CA MET A 745 -40.24 35.08 36.34
C MET A 745 -39.23 35.42 37.44
N ILE A 746 -39.31 34.75 38.58
CA ILE A 746 -38.33 34.83 39.67
C ILE A 746 -38.12 33.43 40.24
N GLN A 747 -36.86 33.01 40.36
CA GLN A 747 -36.52 31.81 41.13
C GLN A 747 -36.76 32.10 42.61
N SER A 748 -37.63 31.32 43.25
CA SER A 748 -37.90 31.46 44.69
C SER A 748 -38.48 30.18 45.27
N ASN A 749 -38.02 29.81 46.47
CA ASN A 749 -38.44 28.61 47.21
C ASN A 749 -38.29 27.31 46.41
N GLY A 750 -37.25 27.21 45.58
CA GLY A 750 -36.99 26.03 44.75
C GLY A 750 -37.91 25.89 43.54
N CYS A 751 -38.65 26.94 43.16
CA CYS A 751 -39.50 26.94 41.98
C CYS A 751 -39.25 28.18 41.11
N ASN A 752 -39.57 28.07 39.82
CA ASN A 752 -39.80 29.23 38.95
C ASN A 752 -41.18 29.83 39.24
N SER A 753 -41.20 30.94 39.98
CA SER A 753 -42.44 31.65 40.33
C SER A 753 -42.76 32.72 39.30
N MET A 754 -43.94 32.58 38.69
CA MET A 754 -44.43 33.42 37.59
C MET A 754 -45.61 34.29 38.02
N THR A 755 -45.52 35.61 37.78
CA THR A 755 -46.64 36.55 37.96
C THR A 755 -47.17 36.96 36.59
N ILE A 756 -48.46 36.73 36.34
CA ILE A 756 -49.10 36.98 35.05
C ILE A 756 -49.46 38.46 34.95
N THR A 757 -49.03 39.12 33.87
CA THR A 757 -49.19 40.58 33.66
C THR A 757 -50.07 40.93 32.46
N GLY A 758 -50.47 39.96 31.63
CA GLY A 758 -51.39 40.14 30.51
C GLY A 758 -51.81 38.83 29.85
N SER A 759 -52.56 38.91 28.76
CA SER A 759 -53.02 37.75 27.96
C SER A 759 -51.87 37.06 27.22
N ASP A 760 -51.97 35.75 26.95
CA ASP A 760 -50.90 34.95 26.31
C ASP A 760 -49.55 34.99 27.08
N PRO A 761 -49.54 34.65 28.38
CA PRO A 761 -48.30 34.58 29.13
C PRO A 761 -47.49 33.36 28.70
N ASN A 762 -46.23 33.56 28.27
CA ASN A 762 -45.37 32.46 27.80
C ASN A 762 -43.89 32.63 28.14
N VAL A 763 -43.19 31.49 28.21
CA VAL A 763 -41.74 31.36 28.50
C VAL A 763 -41.10 30.30 27.61
N TYR A 764 -39.80 30.45 27.34
CA TYR A 764 -39.06 29.60 26.41
C TYR A 764 -37.92 28.90 27.12
N SER A 765 -37.68 27.63 26.77
CA SER A 765 -36.45 26.92 27.14
C SER A 765 -35.24 27.53 26.42
N LEU A 766 -34.05 27.01 26.73
CA LEU A 766 -32.86 27.26 25.91
C LEU A 766 -33.09 26.83 24.46
N ASP A 767 -32.45 27.57 23.55
CA ASP A 767 -32.35 27.19 22.14
C ASP A 767 -31.32 26.04 22.03
N TYR A 768 -31.50 25.12 21.09
CA TYR A 768 -30.67 23.92 20.86
C TYR A 768 -30.81 22.76 21.86
N LEU A 769 -32.04 22.35 22.21
CA LEU A 769 -32.29 21.19 23.10
C LEU A 769 -31.77 19.83 22.59
N ASN A 770 -31.63 19.67 21.27
CA ASN A 770 -31.11 18.50 20.57
C ASN A 770 -31.67 17.10 20.95
N ALA A 771 -32.86 17.06 21.55
CA ALA A 771 -33.51 15.82 21.97
C ALA A 771 -34.28 15.17 20.80
N ASN A 772 -34.09 13.88 20.57
CA ASN A 772 -34.88 13.14 19.57
C ASN A 772 -36.33 12.97 20.08
N ALA A 773 -37.28 13.61 19.41
CA ALA A 773 -38.69 13.61 19.79
C ALA A 773 -39.29 12.19 19.90
N GLU A 774 -38.80 11.23 19.11
CA GLU A 774 -39.29 9.85 19.14
C GLU A 774 -38.81 9.09 20.38
N LEU A 775 -37.64 9.43 20.91
CA LEU A 775 -37.08 8.84 22.14
C LEU A 775 -37.53 9.56 23.40
N PHE A 776 -37.79 10.87 23.30
CA PHE A 776 -38.17 11.77 24.39
C PHE A 776 -39.57 12.33 24.12
N ASN A 777 -40.58 11.50 24.35
CA ASN A 777 -41.97 11.73 23.94
C ASN A 777 -42.94 12.03 25.08
N ILE A 778 -42.43 12.28 26.30
CA ILE A 778 -43.23 12.61 27.46
C ILE A 778 -42.66 13.85 28.13
N VAL A 779 -43.50 14.85 28.34
CA VAL A 779 -43.15 16.06 29.10
C VAL A 779 -43.86 16.01 30.45
N VAL A 780 -43.09 16.07 31.53
CA VAL A 780 -43.60 16.11 32.90
C VAL A 780 -43.39 17.50 33.46
N ILE A 781 -44.46 18.14 33.90
CA ILE A 781 -44.43 19.46 34.51
C ILE A 781 -44.99 19.33 35.91
N ARG A 782 -44.22 19.71 36.93
CA ARG A 782 -44.74 19.88 38.29
C ARG A 782 -45.01 21.35 38.52
N MET A 783 -46.28 21.74 38.62
CA MET A 783 -46.65 23.14 38.81
C MET A 783 -47.91 23.35 39.66
N GLN A 784 -48.02 24.54 40.23
CA GLN A 784 -49.18 25.05 40.96
C GLN A 784 -49.77 26.24 40.21
N ASN A 785 -51.03 26.12 39.78
CA ASN A 785 -51.75 27.18 39.08
C ASN A 785 -52.67 27.97 40.03
N LYS A 786 -52.31 29.21 40.37
CA LYS A 786 -53.14 30.13 41.19
C LYS A 786 -53.94 31.11 40.32
N THR A 787 -54.25 30.71 39.08
CA THR A 787 -55.12 31.48 38.18
C THR A 787 -56.49 30.85 38.04
N THR A 788 -57.42 31.58 37.43
CA THR A 788 -58.78 31.10 37.15
C THR A 788 -58.88 30.26 35.87
N ALA A 789 -57.81 30.13 35.10
CA ALA A 789 -57.83 29.32 33.88
C ALA A 789 -57.59 27.85 34.18
N SER A 790 -58.32 26.99 33.45
CA SER A 790 -58.24 25.53 33.53
C SER A 790 -57.33 24.92 32.46
N THR A 791 -56.56 25.73 31.73
CA THR A 791 -55.73 25.27 30.61
C THR A 791 -54.38 26.00 30.58
N ALA A 792 -53.32 25.21 30.42
CA ALA A 792 -51.98 25.62 29.99
C ALA A 792 -51.69 25.06 28.59
N GLU A 793 -50.64 25.53 27.93
CA GLU A 793 -50.27 25.06 26.58
C GLU A 793 -48.77 24.82 26.49
N LEU A 794 -48.38 23.78 25.74
CA LEU A 794 -46.98 23.47 25.46
C LEU A 794 -46.78 23.45 23.95
N PHE A 795 -45.77 24.19 23.49
CA PHE A 795 -45.34 24.26 22.09
C PHE A 795 -43.90 23.77 21.93
N TRP A 796 -43.56 23.31 20.72
CA TRP A 796 -42.19 22.90 20.39
C TRP A 796 -41.75 23.36 19.00
N ALA A 797 -40.44 23.57 18.86
CA ALA A 797 -39.74 23.78 17.62
C ALA A 797 -38.73 22.64 17.41
N THR A 798 -38.44 22.32 16.15
CA THR A 798 -37.45 21.32 15.75
C THR A 798 -36.41 21.94 14.84
N TYR A 799 -35.26 21.30 14.63
CA TYR A 799 -34.25 21.83 13.69
C TYR A 799 -34.79 21.92 12.26
N ASP A 800 -35.60 20.96 11.83
CA ASP A 800 -36.21 20.96 10.50
C ASP A 800 -37.33 22.00 10.33
N ALA A 801 -37.89 22.48 11.44
CA ALA A 801 -38.96 23.46 11.43
C ALA A 801 -38.83 24.40 12.66
N PRO A 802 -37.94 25.40 12.60
CA PRO A 802 -37.41 26.10 13.79
C PRO A 802 -38.35 27.12 14.45
N GLY A 803 -39.57 27.36 13.95
CA GLY A 803 -40.53 28.29 14.56
C GLY A 803 -41.69 27.60 15.29
N PHE A 804 -42.23 28.22 16.34
CA PHE A 804 -43.44 27.72 17.00
C PHE A 804 -44.67 27.86 16.10
N SER A 805 -45.56 26.86 16.14
CA SER A 805 -46.76 26.78 15.29
C SER A 805 -47.95 26.25 16.10
N SER A 806 -49.16 26.66 15.74
CA SER A 806 -50.40 26.13 16.31
C SER A 806 -50.61 24.63 16.06
N THR A 807 -49.94 24.06 15.05
CA THR A 807 -49.95 22.61 14.77
C THR A 807 -49.00 21.81 15.66
N ARG A 808 -48.01 22.47 16.28
CA ARG A 808 -47.01 21.87 17.18
C ARG A 808 -47.22 22.39 18.60
N ARG A 809 -48.42 22.07 19.10
CA ARG A 809 -48.98 22.50 20.39
C ARG A 809 -49.78 21.36 21.01
N VAL A 810 -49.82 21.30 22.33
CA VAL A 810 -50.78 20.49 23.09
C VAL A 810 -51.35 21.31 24.26
N SER A 811 -52.65 21.12 24.54
CA SER A 811 -53.31 21.73 25.69
C SER A 811 -53.19 20.83 26.91
N ILE A 812 -52.84 21.42 28.04
CA ILE A 812 -52.66 20.74 29.33
C ILE A 812 -53.82 21.16 30.25
N PRO A 813 -54.71 20.24 30.66
CA PRO A 813 -55.72 20.53 31.67
C PRO A 813 -55.06 20.81 33.02
N ILE A 814 -55.39 21.96 33.63
CA ILE A 814 -54.82 22.39 34.92
C ILE A 814 -55.91 22.73 35.93
N VAL A 815 -55.61 22.58 37.21
CA VAL A 815 -56.56 22.89 38.29
C VAL A 815 -56.60 24.39 38.55
N VAL A 816 -57.80 24.98 38.59
CA VAL A 816 -57.99 26.41 38.87
C VAL A 816 -57.76 26.72 40.34
N ASN A 817 -57.14 27.86 40.65
CA ASN A 817 -56.89 28.34 42.03
C ASN A 817 -56.29 27.27 42.96
N ASP A 818 -55.34 26.49 42.45
CA ASP A 818 -54.80 25.33 43.13
C ASP A 818 -53.99 25.71 44.37
N THR A 819 -54.16 24.94 45.44
CA THR A 819 -53.45 25.14 46.71
C THR A 819 -52.21 24.26 46.83
N GLN A 820 -51.96 23.37 45.86
CA GLN A 820 -50.88 22.39 45.90
C GLN A 820 -50.12 22.34 44.56
N GLN A 821 -48.87 21.87 44.60
CA GLN A 821 -48.11 21.47 43.41
C GLN A 821 -48.69 20.18 42.84
N ARG A 822 -48.89 20.10 41.51
CA ARG A 822 -49.37 18.90 40.82
C ARG A 822 -48.47 18.50 39.68
N TYR A 823 -48.43 17.20 39.41
CA TYR A 823 -47.78 16.64 38.23
C TYR A 823 -48.77 16.69 37.05
N TYR A 824 -48.29 17.21 35.93
CA TYR A 824 -48.96 17.20 34.64
C TYR A 824 -48.08 16.42 33.67
N ILE A 825 -48.55 15.22 33.30
CA ILE A 825 -47.82 14.30 32.43
C ILE A 825 -48.45 14.41 31.04
N VAL A 826 -47.65 14.87 30.08
CA VAL A 826 -48.05 15.13 28.71
C VAL A 826 -47.43 14.06 27.83
N ASP A 827 -48.21 13.04 27.47
CA ASP A 827 -47.80 11.98 26.55
C ASP A 827 -47.97 12.44 25.09
N LEU A 828 -46.85 12.56 24.38
CA LEU A 828 -46.75 13.01 22.99
C LEU A 828 -46.42 11.85 22.05
N SER A 829 -46.33 10.61 22.55
CA SER A 829 -45.98 9.43 21.76
C SER A 829 -46.92 9.19 20.57
N ALA A 830 -48.21 9.52 20.73
CA ALA A 830 -49.22 9.41 19.68
C ALA A 830 -49.42 10.71 18.86
N ASN A 831 -48.66 11.77 19.14
CA ASN A 831 -48.79 13.05 18.44
C ASN A 831 -47.98 13.02 17.13
N PRO A 832 -48.61 13.09 15.94
CA PRO A 832 -47.91 12.97 14.66
C PRO A 832 -46.97 14.13 14.35
N ASN A 833 -47.08 15.26 15.08
CA ASN A 833 -46.24 16.43 14.90
C ASN A 833 -45.06 16.48 15.88
N TRP A 834 -44.95 15.51 16.80
CA TRP A 834 -43.83 15.35 17.73
C TRP A 834 -42.76 14.45 17.12
N THR A 835 -42.05 14.97 16.12
CA THR A 835 -41.09 14.21 15.30
C THR A 835 -39.80 14.99 15.09
N GLY A 836 -38.71 14.30 14.77
CA GLY A 836 -37.42 14.92 14.47
C GLY A 836 -36.64 15.32 15.74
N VAL A 837 -35.68 16.23 15.58
CA VAL A 837 -34.84 16.70 16.69
C VAL A 837 -35.39 18.00 17.25
N LEU A 838 -35.75 17.99 18.53
CA LEU A 838 -36.25 19.14 19.27
C LEU A 838 -35.18 20.23 19.36
N LYS A 839 -35.57 21.45 19.03
CA LYS A 839 -34.73 22.64 19.11
C LYS A 839 -35.06 23.46 20.36
N GLN A 840 -36.34 23.62 20.69
CA GLN A 840 -36.77 24.49 21.79
C GLN A 840 -38.21 24.16 22.24
N LEU A 841 -38.51 24.36 23.52
CA LEU A 841 -39.88 24.35 24.06
C LEU A 841 -40.35 25.77 24.39
N ARG A 842 -41.67 25.97 24.28
CA ARG A 842 -42.39 27.13 24.83
C ARG A 842 -43.50 26.62 25.74
N LEU A 843 -43.56 27.12 26.97
CA LEU A 843 -44.63 26.85 27.92
C LEU A 843 -45.47 28.11 28.10
N ASP A 844 -46.77 27.94 27.95
CA ASP A 844 -47.79 28.91 28.29
C ASP A 844 -48.44 28.41 29.57
N PRO A 845 -47.94 28.81 30.76
CA PRO A 845 -48.30 28.16 32.04
C PRO A 845 -49.78 28.35 32.42
N THR A 846 -50.48 29.26 31.76
CA THR A 846 -51.91 29.54 31.90
C THR A 846 -52.38 30.38 30.73
N ILE A 847 -53.66 30.30 30.36
CA ILE A 847 -54.28 31.22 29.39
C ILE A 847 -54.94 32.45 30.07
N ALA A 848 -54.88 32.54 31.40
CA ALA A 848 -55.43 33.68 32.14
C ALA A 848 -54.61 34.96 31.89
N ALA A 849 -55.25 36.13 32.00
CA ALA A 849 -54.59 37.43 31.86
C ALA A 849 -54.04 37.99 33.19
N SER A 850 -54.26 37.31 34.32
CA SER A 850 -53.77 37.69 35.65
C SER A 850 -53.71 36.49 36.60
N GLY A 851 -52.97 36.64 37.71
CA GLY A 851 -52.75 35.60 38.73
C GLY A 851 -51.28 35.18 38.81
N SER A 852 -51.01 34.01 39.39
CA SER A 852 -49.65 33.47 39.46
C SER A 852 -49.59 31.96 39.20
N VAL A 853 -48.45 31.49 38.71
CA VAL A 853 -48.13 30.07 38.54
C VAL A 853 -46.75 29.82 39.15
N GLN A 854 -46.56 28.68 39.82
CA GLN A 854 -45.25 28.27 40.31
C GLN A 854 -44.90 26.93 39.68
N VAL A 855 -43.83 26.88 38.89
CA VAL A 855 -43.33 25.65 38.28
C VAL A 855 -42.16 25.15 39.11
N ASP A 856 -42.32 23.98 39.70
CA ASP A 856 -41.29 23.30 40.46
C ASP A 856 -40.26 22.69 39.53
N PHE A 857 -40.67 21.90 38.55
CA PHE A 857 -39.76 21.42 37.50
C PHE A 857 -40.46 21.16 36.18
N ILE A 858 -39.68 21.14 35.10
CA ILE A 858 -40.06 20.63 33.79
C ILE A 858 -39.06 19.55 33.39
N LYS A 859 -39.55 18.42 32.87
CA LYS A 859 -38.72 17.31 32.40
C LYS A 859 -39.20 16.78 31.06
N ILE A 860 -38.28 16.52 30.12
CA ILE A 860 -38.57 15.69 28.93
C ILE A 860 -37.95 14.30 29.14
N THR A 861 -38.77 13.26 28.99
CA THR A 861 -38.39 11.85 29.18
C THR A 861 -39.14 11.00 28.14
N GLY A 862 -38.82 9.72 28.04
CA GLY A 862 -39.60 8.75 27.26
C GLY A 862 -40.02 7.57 28.13
N ALA A 863 -41.13 6.91 27.82
CA ALA A 863 -41.51 5.68 28.50
C ALA A 863 -40.76 4.45 27.95
N TYR A 864 -40.62 3.44 28.81
CA TYR A 864 -40.17 2.09 28.46
C TYR A 864 -41.01 1.08 29.25
N PRO A 865 -41.42 -0.10 28.75
CA PRO A 865 -41.27 -0.69 27.40
C PRO A 865 -42.53 -0.48 26.55
N THR A 866 -42.83 -1.33 25.56
CA THR A 866 -43.88 -1.24 24.50
C THR A 866 -45.31 -0.85 24.93
N SER A 867 -45.60 -0.79 26.24
CA SER A 867 -46.83 -0.25 26.82
C SER A 867 -46.57 0.20 28.27
N VAL A 868 -47.19 1.30 28.70
CA VAL A 868 -47.13 1.81 30.08
C VAL A 868 -47.64 0.76 31.08
N ALA A 869 -46.88 0.51 32.16
CA ALA A 869 -47.23 -0.53 33.14
C ALA A 869 -48.51 -0.16 33.91
N ALA A 870 -49.49 -1.07 33.93
CA ALA A 870 -50.71 -0.89 34.71
C ALA A 870 -50.51 -1.31 36.18
N ILE A 871 -51.19 -0.62 37.10
CA ILE A 871 -51.26 -0.96 38.53
C ILE A 871 -52.72 -1.17 38.91
N PRO A 872 -53.13 -2.36 39.44
CA PRO A 872 -52.31 -3.52 39.76
C PRO A 872 -51.59 -4.16 38.55
N GLY A 873 -50.38 -4.70 38.77
CA GLY A 873 -49.53 -5.27 37.73
C GLY A 873 -48.06 -5.40 38.15
N THR A 874 -47.16 -5.57 37.19
CA THR A 874 -45.71 -5.75 37.43
C THR A 874 -44.90 -4.66 36.75
N ILE A 875 -43.92 -4.12 37.47
CA ILE A 875 -42.90 -3.21 36.97
C ILE A 875 -41.57 -3.97 37.03
N GLN A 876 -40.96 -4.23 35.87
CA GLN A 876 -39.61 -4.82 35.81
C GLN A 876 -38.58 -3.73 36.09
N ALA A 877 -37.60 -4.00 36.94
CA ALA A 877 -36.64 -2.97 37.39
C ALA A 877 -35.72 -2.50 36.25
N GLU A 878 -35.36 -3.39 35.33
CA GLU A 878 -34.57 -3.07 34.15
C GLU A 878 -35.33 -2.23 33.11
N ASN A 879 -36.66 -2.09 33.25
CA ASN A 879 -37.52 -1.39 32.31
C ASN A 879 -37.89 0.03 32.75
N PHE A 880 -36.94 0.75 33.35
CA PHE A 880 -37.11 2.16 33.70
C PHE A 880 -37.24 3.05 32.46
N ASN A 881 -37.78 4.25 32.65
CA ASN A 881 -38.03 5.24 31.60
C ASN A 881 -36.77 5.53 30.75
N LYS A 882 -36.94 5.98 29.52
CA LYS A 882 -35.86 6.58 28.71
C LYS A 882 -35.66 8.04 29.14
N GLY A 883 -34.43 8.52 29.14
CA GLY A 883 -34.17 9.90 29.55
C GLY A 883 -32.72 10.21 29.89
N GLY A 884 -31.92 9.18 30.18
CA GLY A 884 -30.55 9.34 30.64
C GLY A 884 -30.46 9.71 32.13
N GLN A 885 -29.20 9.91 32.56
CA GLN A 885 -28.83 10.26 33.92
C GLN A 885 -29.50 11.57 34.38
N GLY A 886 -29.96 11.61 35.63
CA GLY A 886 -30.65 12.76 36.22
C GLY A 886 -32.11 12.91 35.77
N ASN A 887 -32.48 12.36 34.61
CA ASN A 887 -33.82 12.47 34.03
C ASN A 887 -34.67 11.23 34.32
N ALA A 888 -34.24 10.05 33.88
CA ALA A 888 -35.00 8.80 34.02
C ALA A 888 -34.45 7.87 35.11
N TYR A 889 -33.17 8.01 35.42
CA TYR A 889 -32.49 7.33 36.51
C TYR A 889 -31.39 8.23 37.06
N ASN A 890 -30.87 7.90 38.24
CA ASN A 890 -29.63 8.43 38.78
C ASN A 890 -28.78 7.25 39.21
N ASP A 891 -27.63 7.09 38.57
CA ASP A 891 -26.61 6.10 38.88
C ASP A 891 -25.35 6.80 39.37
N ALA A 892 -24.62 6.22 40.34
CA ALA A 892 -23.37 6.80 40.83
C ALA A 892 -22.23 6.67 39.80
N THR A 893 -22.37 5.76 38.84
CA THR A 893 -21.45 5.49 37.74
C THR A 893 -22.15 5.60 36.39
N PRO A 894 -22.67 6.80 36.03
CA PRO A 894 -23.65 6.95 34.96
C PRO A 894 -23.14 6.68 33.54
N THR A 895 -21.84 6.49 33.36
CA THR A 895 -21.18 6.18 32.08
C THR A 895 -20.89 4.70 31.89
N THR A 896 -21.17 3.86 32.90
CA THR A 896 -20.86 2.43 32.86
C THR A 896 -22.01 1.59 33.42
N ASN A 897 -22.54 0.69 32.60
CA ASN A 897 -23.33 -0.44 33.08
C ASN A 897 -22.38 -1.59 33.41
N SER A 898 -22.08 -1.76 34.70
CA SER A 898 -21.15 -2.73 35.28
C SER A 898 -21.54 -4.18 35.00
N GLY A 899 -22.84 -4.46 34.80
CA GLY A 899 -23.31 -5.78 34.39
C GLY A 899 -23.17 -6.03 32.89
N ASN A 900 -23.04 -4.98 32.09
CA ASN A 900 -22.90 -4.99 30.62
C ASN A 900 -23.96 -5.85 29.91
N GLN A 901 -25.19 -5.83 30.42
CA GLN A 901 -26.36 -6.46 29.81
C GLN A 901 -27.46 -5.42 29.65
N TYR A 902 -28.33 -5.58 28.64
CA TYR A 902 -29.57 -4.84 28.39
C TYR A 902 -29.53 -3.32 28.65
N ARG A 903 -29.74 -2.51 27.60
CA ARG A 903 -29.53 -1.03 27.69
C ARG A 903 -28.08 -0.68 28.04
N THR A 904 -27.13 -1.34 27.36
CA THR A 904 -25.68 -1.19 27.59
C THR A 904 -25.12 0.19 27.23
N THR A 905 -25.93 1.07 26.64
CA THR A 905 -25.59 2.48 26.35
C THR A 905 -26.00 3.43 27.46
N GLU A 906 -26.63 2.92 28.52
CA GLU A 906 -27.05 3.70 29.68
C GLU A 906 -26.27 3.25 30.92
N GLY A 907 -26.29 4.08 31.96
CA GLY A 907 -25.47 3.94 33.16
C GLY A 907 -26.00 2.98 34.21
N VAL A 908 -27.28 2.57 34.16
CA VAL A 908 -27.83 1.66 35.17
C VAL A 908 -27.19 0.28 35.07
N ASP A 909 -26.71 -0.22 36.20
CA ASP A 909 -26.03 -1.52 36.30
C ASP A 909 -27.00 -2.70 36.16
N ILE A 910 -27.07 -3.28 34.95
CA ILE A 910 -28.00 -4.37 34.61
C ILE A 910 -27.24 -5.67 34.28
N ALA A 911 -27.66 -6.77 34.89
CA ALA A 911 -27.14 -8.12 34.64
C ALA A 911 -28.25 -9.12 34.27
N VAL A 912 -27.86 -10.29 33.76
CA VAL A 912 -28.80 -11.40 33.52
C VAL A 912 -29.32 -11.96 34.84
N HIS A 913 -30.62 -12.24 34.92
CA HIS A 913 -31.22 -12.91 36.07
C HIS A 913 -30.66 -14.35 36.21
N PRO A 914 -30.03 -14.71 37.34
CA PRO A 914 -29.28 -15.96 37.45
C PRO A 914 -30.15 -17.22 37.45
N GLN A 915 -31.40 -17.16 37.91
CA GLN A 915 -32.35 -18.29 37.86
C GLN A 915 -33.33 -18.27 36.69
N GLU A 916 -33.41 -17.17 35.93
CA GLU A 916 -34.41 -16.99 34.88
C GLU A 916 -33.70 -16.50 33.60
N PRO A 917 -33.00 -17.41 32.88
CA PRO A 917 -32.25 -17.03 31.69
C PRO A 917 -33.16 -16.35 30.65
N GLY A 918 -32.80 -15.12 30.26
CA GLY A 918 -33.61 -14.27 29.37
C GLY A 918 -34.28 -13.09 30.07
N ASN A 919 -34.30 -13.07 31.40
CA ASN A 919 -34.70 -11.91 32.22
C ASN A 919 -33.46 -11.16 32.76
N PHE A 920 -33.66 -9.95 33.26
CA PHE A 920 -32.61 -9.08 33.76
C PHE A 920 -32.88 -8.62 35.19
N VAL A 921 -31.85 -8.10 35.83
CA VAL A 921 -31.90 -7.55 37.19
C VAL A 921 -31.03 -6.30 37.27
N VAL A 922 -31.40 -5.36 38.14
CA VAL A 922 -30.57 -4.20 38.47
C VAL A 922 -29.76 -4.52 39.72
N GLY A 923 -28.46 -4.27 39.69
CA GLY A 923 -27.52 -4.58 40.76
C GLY A 923 -26.53 -3.45 41.02
N TRP A 924 -25.43 -3.75 41.73
CA TRP A 924 -24.34 -2.81 42.05
C TRP A 924 -24.79 -1.47 42.67
N THR A 925 -25.98 -1.47 43.26
CA THR A 925 -26.66 -0.26 43.72
C THR A 925 -25.86 0.51 44.79
N SER A 926 -25.84 1.84 44.68
CA SER A 926 -25.29 2.78 45.65
C SER A 926 -26.38 3.61 46.35
N ALA A 927 -26.03 4.20 47.49
CA ALA A 927 -26.94 5.11 48.19
C ALA A 927 -27.20 6.38 47.37
N GLY A 928 -28.47 6.75 47.20
CA GLY A 928 -28.90 7.91 46.42
C GLY A 928 -29.24 7.59 44.96
N GLU A 929 -29.01 6.37 44.50
CA GLU A 929 -29.43 5.94 43.17
C GLU A 929 -30.95 5.75 43.09
N TRP A 930 -31.50 5.94 41.89
CA TRP A 930 -32.92 5.76 41.67
C TRP A 930 -33.26 5.50 40.21
N MET A 931 -34.43 4.90 39.98
CA MET A 931 -35.01 4.66 38.65
C MET A 931 -36.48 5.06 38.64
N GLU A 932 -36.93 5.72 37.58
CA GLU A 932 -38.32 6.15 37.40
C GLU A 932 -39.07 5.36 36.33
N TYR A 933 -40.37 5.20 36.56
CA TYR A 933 -41.31 4.43 35.75
C TYR A 933 -42.60 5.23 35.60
N ILE A 934 -43.06 5.43 34.37
CA ILE A 934 -44.42 5.93 34.14
C ILE A 934 -45.38 4.75 34.22
N VAL A 935 -46.45 4.90 35.00
CA VAL A 935 -47.42 3.86 35.29
C VAL A 935 -48.85 4.36 35.16
N GLN A 936 -49.79 3.46 34.86
CA GLN A 936 -51.22 3.73 34.86
C GLN A 936 -51.89 3.04 36.05
N ILE A 937 -52.26 3.81 37.06
CA ILE A 937 -53.05 3.31 38.19
C ILE A 937 -54.51 3.21 37.76
N GLN A 938 -55.04 1.99 37.81
CA GLN A 938 -56.37 1.65 37.31
C GLN A 938 -57.47 1.89 38.35
N LYS A 939 -57.10 1.98 39.63
CA LYS A 939 -58.05 2.03 40.74
C LYS A 939 -57.50 2.78 41.94
N GLU A 940 -58.33 3.63 42.56
CA GLU A 940 -57.93 4.29 43.80
C GLU A 940 -58.03 3.34 45.01
N THR A 941 -56.89 2.92 45.56
CA THR A 941 -56.83 2.00 46.72
C THR A 941 -55.43 2.00 47.36
N PHE A 942 -55.31 1.33 48.51
CA PHE A 942 -54.03 0.82 48.99
C PHE A 942 -53.59 -0.39 48.17
N TYR A 943 -52.29 -0.49 47.93
CA TYR A 943 -51.69 -1.61 47.19
C TYR A 943 -50.72 -2.38 48.08
N ASN A 944 -50.72 -3.71 47.94
CA ASN A 944 -49.67 -4.56 48.47
C ASN A 944 -48.60 -4.73 47.39
N MET A 945 -47.45 -4.11 47.60
CA MET A 945 -46.32 -4.15 46.70
C MET A 945 -45.33 -5.23 47.14
N GLN A 946 -44.78 -5.98 46.18
CA GLN A 946 -43.75 -6.99 46.40
C GLN A 946 -42.50 -6.63 45.61
N ALA A 947 -41.43 -6.26 46.32
CA ALA A 947 -40.12 -6.08 45.71
C ALA A 947 -39.39 -7.43 45.70
N TRP A 948 -39.02 -7.92 44.53
CA TRP A 948 -38.21 -9.12 44.36
C TRP A 948 -36.73 -8.74 44.38
N VAL A 949 -36.05 -9.11 45.46
CA VAL A 949 -34.74 -8.56 45.81
C VAL A 949 -33.79 -9.64 46.29
N SER A 950 -32.49 -9.36 46.22
CA SER A 950 -31.43 -10.19 46.81
C SER A 950 -30.38 -9.32 47.50
N SER A 951 -29.77 -9.84 48.58
CA SER A 951 -28.68 -9.18 49.28
C SER A 951 -27.88 -10.19 50.11
N THR A 952 -26.59 -9.95 50.31
CA THR A 952 -25.75 -10.71 51.26
C THR A 952 -25.71 -10.09 52.66
N GLY A 953 -26.36 -8.93 52.85
CA GLY A 953 -26.40 -8.19 54.11
C GLY A 953 -27.83 -7.85 54.53
N ASN A 954 -27.97 -7.15 55.66
CA ASN A 954 -29.27 -6.70 56.20
C ASN A 954 -29.36 -5.17 56.31
N THR A 955 -28.43 -4.45 55.66
CA THR A 955 -28.30 -2.99 55.72
C THR A 955 -28.99 -2.28 54.58
N ALA A 956 -29.24 -2.96 53.46
CA ALA A 956 -29.86 -2.38 52.27
C ALA A 956 -31.32 -1.95 52.52
N ARG A 957 -31.69 -0.80 51.98
CA ARG A 957 -32.96 -0.10 52.18
C ARG A 957 -33.39 0.58 50.90
N ILE A 958 -34.67 0.45 50.55
CA ILE A 958 -35.27 1.16 49.42
C ILE A 958 -36.54 1.92 49.84
N SER A 959 -36.87 2.97 49.10
CA SER A 959 -38.14 3.68 49.16
C SER A 959 -38.86 3.62 47.82
N ILE A 960 -40.19 3.48 47.85
CA ILE A 960 -41.04 3.68 46.67
C ILE A 960 -41.66 5.07 46.78
N VAL A 961 -41.42 5.89 45.77
CA VAL A 961 -41.95 7.26 45.67
C VAL A 961 -42.97 7.30 44.54
N ILE A 962 -44.08 7.98 44.73
CA ILE A 962 -45.01 8.30 43.64
C ILE A 962 -45.22 9.80 43.59
N ASP A 963 -45.07 10.39 42.41
CA ASP A 963 -45.26 11.83 42.20
C ASP A 963 -44.52 12.66 43.27
N GLY A 964 -43.27 12.28 43.55
CA GLY A 964 -42.40 12.96 44.52
C GLY A 964 -42.68 12.67 46.00
N GLU A 965 -43.71 11.87 46.34
CA GLU A 965 -44.02 11.50 47.73
C GLU A 965 -43.71 10.02 48.03
N ILE A 966 -43.02 9.76 49.15
CA ILE A 966 -42.74 8.38 49.61
C ILE A 966 -44.06 7.70 50.02
N ILE A 967 -44.40 6.61 49.33
CA ILE A 967 -45.69 5.91 49.49
C ILE A 967 -45.60 4.60 50.25
N THR A 968 -44.41 4.20 50.69
CA THR A 968 -44.20 3.03 51.55
C THR A 968 -43.36 3.44 52.74
N PRO A 969 -43.49 2.77 53.91
CA PRO A 969 -42.38 2.74 54.86
C PRO A 969 -41.09 2.32 54.14
N GLU A 970 -39.94 2.70 54.70
CA GLU A 970 -38.65 2.24 54.17
C GLU A 970 -38.62 0.70 54.14
N ILE A 971 -38.37 0.13 52.96
CA ILE A 971 -38.38 -1.31 52.75
C ILE A 971 -37.01 -1.86 53.11
N VAL A 972 -36.97 -2.71 54.14
CA VAL A 972 -35.77 -3.43 54.56
C VAL A 972 -35.51 -4.60 53.61
N ILE A 973 -34.35 -4.60 52.96
CA ILE A 973 -33.93 -5.74 52.14
C ILE A 973 -33.28 -6.80 53.06
N PRO A 974 -33.84 -8.02 53.14
CA PRO A 974 -33.29 -9.07 53.99
C PRO A 974 -32.03 -9.68 53.38
N ASN A 975 -31.21 -10.29 54.24
CA ASN A 975 -30.11 -11.13 53.78
C ASN A 975 -30.67 -12.42 53.17
N THR A 976 -30.58 -12.56 51.85
CA THR A 976 -31.01 -13.75 51.11
C THR A 976 -29.90 -14.79 50.93
N GLY A 977 -28.70 -14.51 51.46
CA GLY A 977 -27.52 -15.38 51.45
C GLY A 977 -26.61 -15.21 50.23
N ALA A 978 -27.14 -14.74 49.10
CA ALA A 978 -26.38 -14.46 47.88
C ALA A 978 -27.11 -13.46 46.97
N TYR A 979 -26.37 -12.67 46.21
CA TYR A 979 -26.91 -11.79 45.14
C TYR A 979 -27.61 -12.54 44.01
N THR A 980 -27.42 -13.86 43.97
CA THR A 980 -28.08 -14.76 43.03
C THR A 980 -29.29 -15.46 43.62
N THR A 981 -29.76 -15.12 44.83
CA THR A 981 -30.93 -15.74 45.48
C THR A 981 -31.97 -14.68 45.78
N TYR A 982 -33.13 -14.74 45.11
CA TYR A 982 -34.17 -13.72 45.21
C TYR A 982 -35.30 -14.11 46.16
N GLN A 983 -35.81 -13.12 46.89
CA GLN A 983 -36.96 -13.25 47.77
C GLN A 983 -37.87 -12.03 47.60
N ALA A 984 -39.18 -12.27 47.65
CA ALA A 984 -40.17 -11.19 47.68
C ALA A 984 -40.27 -10.56 49.08
N VAL A 985 -40.14 -9.24 49.15
CA VAL A 985 -40.43 -8.42 50.34
C VAL A 985 -41.75 -7.69 50.11
N ASN A 986 -42.72 -7.93 50.99
CA ASN A 986 -44.05 -7.32 50.90
C ASN A 986 -44.08 -6.00 51.66
N VAL A 987 -44.71 -4.98 51.08
CA VAL A 987 -45.01 -3.70 51.73
C VAL A 987 -46.37 -3.18 51.29
N VAL A 988 -47.13 -2.62 52.21
CA VAL A 988 -48.40 -1.96 51.87
C VAL A 988 -48.15 -0.46 51.74
N THR A 989 -48.80 0.18 50.77
CA THR A 989 -48.71 1.63 50.64
C THR A 989 -49.21 2.33 51.93
N ASN A 990 -48.57 3.43 52.32
CA ASN A 990 -48.96 4.22 53.50
C ASN A 990 -50.17 5.14 53.22
N LYS A 991 -50.58 5.28 51.96
CA LYS A 991 -51.77 6.01 51.50
C LYS A 991 -52.43 5.31 50.31
N LYS A 992 -53.65 5.76 49.98
CA LYS A 992 -54.30 5.40 48.72
C LYS A 992 -53.58 6.07 47.56
N LEU A 993 -53.41 5.34 46.45
CA LEU A 993 -52.90 5.90 45.21
C LEU A 993 -54.08 6.28 44.31
N ALA A 994 -54.08 7.48 43.73
CA ALA A 994 -55.16 7.95 42.88
C ALA A 994 -55.22 7.20 41.54
N ILE A 995 -56.36 7.20 40.86
CA ILE A 995 -56.48 6.68 39.49
C ILE A 995 -55.82 7.65 38.50
N GLY A 996 -55.08 7.14 37.51
CA GLY A 996 -54.48 7.95 36.45
C GLY A 996 -53.03 7.59 36.10
N THR A 997 -52.37 8.50 35.38
CA THR A 997 -50.96 8.38 35.01
C THR A 997 -50.10 8.94 36.13
N HIS A 998 -49.08 8.20 36.56
CA HIS A 998 -48.21 8.59 37.66
C HIS A 998 -46.74 8.27 37.34
N VAL A 999 -45.83 8.93 38.05
CA VAL A 999 -44.40 8.56 38.03
C VAL A 999 -44.08 7.85 39.33
N ILE A 1000 -43.70 6.57 39.24
CA ILE A 1000 -43.14 5.81 40.36
C ILE A 1000 -41.62 5.86 40.27
N ARG A 1001 -40.97 6.07 41.41
CA ARG A 1001 -39.53 5.95 41.58
C ARG A 1001 -39.20 4.83 42.56
N ILE A 1002 -38.28 3.97 42.17
CA ILE A 1002 -37.59 3.06 43.08
C ILE A 1002 -36.29 3.76 43.49
N GLN A 1003 -36.13 4.07 44.77
CA GLN A 1003 -34.99 4.80 45.30
C GLN A 1003 -34.17 3.92 46.24
N ALA A 1004 -32.87 3.81 45.99
CA ALA A 1004 -31.90 3.16 46.86
C ALA A 1004 -31.48 4.13 47.98
N ASN A 1005 -31.97 3.91 49.20
CA ASN A 1005 -31.57 4.74 50.34
C ASN A 1005 -30.18 4.32 50.85
N THR A 1006 -29.85 3.03 50.70
CA THR A 1006 -28.53 2.46 51.02
C THR A 1006 -28.15 1.40 49.98
N ALA A 1007 -26.85 1.17 49.84
CA ALA A 1007 -26.26 0.26 48.87
C ALA A 1007 -26.43 -1.23 49.21
N GLY A 1008 -26.11 -2.09 48.23
CA GLY A 1008 -25.80 -3.51 48.46
C GLY A 1008 -26.96 -4.50 48.25
N PHE A 1009 -27.82 -4.28 47.26
CA PHE A 1009 -28.86 -5.22 46.86
C PHE A 1009 -28.95 -5.36 45.34
N ASN A 1010 -29.60 -6.43 44.87
CA ASN A 1010 -30.15 -6.47 43.51
C ASN A 1010 -31.67 -6.46 43.58
N ILE A 1011 -32.31 -5.93 42.54
CA ILE A 1011 -33.77 -5.93 42.38
C ILE A 1011 -34.13 -6.43 40.98
N ASP A 1012 -35.08 -7.35 40.93
CA ASP A 1012 -35.66 -7.91 39.70
C ASP A 1012 -36.91 -7.12 39.32
N LYS A 1013 -37.93 -7.12 40.19
CA LYS A 1013 -39.23 -6.53 39.87
C LYS A 1013 -40.01 -6.04 41.06
N LEU A 1014 -40.95 -5.13 40.81
CA LEU A 1014 -41.98 -4.68 41.75
C LEU A 1014 -43.35 -5.19 41.27
N ILE A 1015 -44.01 -6.03 42.06
CA ILE A 1015 -45.37 -6.52 41.79
C ILE A 1015 -46.35 -5.75 42.66
N CYS A 1016 -47.28 -5.01 42.07
CA CYS A 1016 -48.29 -4.22 42.75
C CYS A 1016 -49.65 -4.95 42.69
N ASN A 1017 -50.10 -5.48 43.82
CA ASN A 1017 -51.40 -6.16 43.93
C ASN A 1017 -52.41 -5.32 44.72
N ASP A 1018 -53.70 -5.51 44.46
CA ASP A 1018 -54.77 -4.98 45.32
C ASP A 1018 -54.58 -5.47 46.77
N ALA A 1019 -54.67 -4.58 47.76
CA ALA A 1019 -54.48 -4.93 49.18
C ALA A 1019 -55.71 -5.62 49.85
N VAL A 1020 -56.49 -6.41 49.10
CA VAL A 1020 -57.74 -7.03 49.59
C VAL A 1020 -57.46 -8.30 50.41
N GLN A 1021 -58.08 -8.42 51.59
CA GLN A 1021 -58.03 -9.57 52.49
C GLN A 1021 -59.44 -10.14 52.77
N THR A 1022 -59.53 -11.45 53.04
CA THR A 1022 -60.82 -12.12 53.33
C THR A 1022 -60.78 -12.81 54.69
N GLN A 1023 -61.72 -12.47 55.57
CA GLN A 1023 -61.92 -13.11 56.87
C GLN A 1023 -63.15 -14.02 56.82
N THR A 1024 -63.00 -15.30 57.17
CA THR A 1024 -64.13 -16.23 57.32
C THR A 1024 -64.25 -16.69 58.76
N ILE A 1025 -65.43 -16.55 59.35
CA ILE A 1025 -65.71 -16.90 60.75
C ILE A 1025 -66.77 -18.01 60.78
N ALA A 1026 -66.42 -19.15 61.39
CA ALA A 1026 -67.35 -20.22 61.66
C ALA A 1026 -68.18 -19.92 62.92
N LEU A 1027 -69.49 -20.12 62.84
CA LEU A 1027 -70.47 -19.88 63.91
C LEU A 1027 -71.16 -21.20 64.27
N ALA A 1028 -71.08 -21.61 65.53
CA ALA A 1028 -71.81 -22.74 66.07
C ALA A 1028 -73.26 -22.38 66.43
N LYS A 1029 -74.14 -23.38 66.57
CA LYS A 1029 -75.46 -23.18 67.17
C LYS A 1029 -75.31 -22.74 68.62
N GLY A 1030 -76.04 -21.72 69.04
CA GLY A 1030 -75.94 -21.10 70.36
C GLY A 1030 -75.13 -19.81 70.35
N TRP A 1031 -74.53 -19.45 71.49
CA TRP A 1031 -73.73 -18.23 71.61
C TRP A 1031 -72.34 -18.41 70.98
N ASN A 1032 -71.95 -17.43 70.18
CA ASN A 1032 -70.63 -17.26 69.59
C ASN A 1032 -70.06 -15.92 70.04
N LEU A 1033 -68.75 -15.84 70.20
CA LEU A 1033 -68.05 -14.61 70.53
C LEU A 1033 -67.03 -14.33 69.42
N ILE A 1034 -67.28 -13.28 68.64
CA ILE A 1034 -66.57 -13.00 67.39
C ILE A 1034 -65.98 -11.59 67.37
N SER A 1035 -65.06 -11.37 66.43
CA SER A 1035 -64.48 -10.06 66.10
C SER A 1035 -64.20 -9.98 64.61
N VAL A 1036 -64.42 -8.81 64.00
CA VAL A 1036 -64.03 -8.56 62.60
C VAL A 1036 -62.70 -7.81 62.54
N SER A 1037 -61.89 -8.06 61.50
CA SER A 1037 -60.55 -7.47 61.35
C SER A 1037 -60.28 -6.90 59.95
N VAL A 1038 -61.32 -6.83 59.12
CA VAL A 1038 -61.29 -6.27 57.76
C VAL A 1038 -62.40 -5.22 57.62
N ILE A 1039 -62.16 -4.21 56.79
CA ILE A 1039 -63.11 -3.14 56.45
C ILE A 1039 -63.50 -3.31 54.99
N GLU A 1040 -64.75 -3.62 54.71
CA GLU A 1040 -65.27 -3.65 53.34
C GLU A 1040 -65.44 -2.20 52.85
N THR A 1041 -64.75 -1.83 51.77
CA THR A 1041 -64.70 -0.45 51.25
C THR A 1041 -65.88 -0.08 50.33
N ALA A 1042 -66.82 -1.00 50.12
CA ALA A 1042 -68.04 -0.73 49.36
C ALA A 1042 -69.11 -0.10 50.27
N ASN A 1043 -69.91 0.85 49.75
CA ASN A 1043 -70.98 1.56 50.45
C ASN A 1043 -71.76 0.64 51.42
N ASP A 1044 -71.56 0.85 52.73
CA ASP A 1044 -72.21 0.11 53.84
C ASP A 1044 -71.76 -1.38 54.01
N GLY A 1045 -70.52 -1.72 53.64
CA GLY A 1045 -70.00 -3.09 53.66
C GLY A 1045 -69.99 -3.80 55.03
N ASN A 1046 -69.77 -3.05 56.11
CA ASN A 1046 -69.75 -3.61 57.47
C ASN A 1046 -71.13 -3.67 58.15
N ALA A 1047 -72.23 -3.40 57.43
CA ALA A 1047 -73.57 -3.40 57.98
C ALA A 1047 -73.98 -4.80 58.49
N ILE A 1048 -74.42 -4.88 59.75
CA ILE A 1048 -74.81 -6.15 60.39
C ILE A 1048 -75.90 -6.85 59.58
N HIS A 1049 -76.87 -6.10 59.06
CA HIS A 1049 -77.96 -6.67 58.29
C HIS A 1049 -77.47 -7.34 56.99
N ARG A 1050 -76.41 -6.83 56.36
CA ARG A 1050 -75.79 -7.45 55.18
C ARG A 1050 -74.97 -8.69 55.55
N ILE A 1051 -74.10 -8.57 56.55
CA ILE A 1051 -73.20 -9.66 56.98
C ILE A 1051 -73.98 -10.90 57.39
N PHE A 1052 -75.09 -10.72 58.12
CA PHE A 1052 -75.94 -11.82 58.57
C PHE A 1052 -77.13 -12.10 57.65
N THR A 1053 -77.17 -11.52 56.44
CA THR A 1053 -78.22 -11.83 55.46
C THR A 1053 -78.24 -13.34 55.17
N GLY A 1054 -79.43 -13.94 55.25
CA GLY A 1054 -79.63 -15.37 55.01
C GLY A 1054 -79.07 -16.30 56.11
N LYS A 1055 -78.63 -15.76 57.25
CA LYS A 1055 -78.16 -16.54 58.41
C LYS A 1055 -79.25 -16.64 59.47
N ASP A 1056 -79.42 -17.81 60.08
CA ASP A 1056 -80.40 -18.03 61.16
C ASP A 1056 -79.86 -17.55 62.51
N VAL A 1057 -79.72 -16.22 62.62
CA VAL A 1057 -79.26 -15.51 63.81
C VAL A 1057 -80.46 -15.06 64.65
N LYS A 1058 -80.32 -15.00 65.98
CA LYS A 1058 -81.36 -14.52 66.90
C LYS A 1058 -81.08 -13.12 67.42
N ILE A 1059 -79.82 -12.84 67.74
CA ILE A 1059 -79.37 -11.54 68.24
C ILE A 1059 -77.85 -11.43 68.06
N VAL A 1060 -77.40 -10.23 67.68
CA VAL A 1060 -76.01 -9.78 67.74
C VAL A 1060 -75.96 -8.67 68.78
N LYS A 1061 -74.99 -8.68 69.70
CA LYS A 1061 -74.86 -7.62 70.71
C LYS A 1061 -73.41 -7.40 71.11
N ASN A 1062 -73.09 -6.20 71.54
CA ASN A 1062 -71.83 -5.86 72.22
C ASN A 1062 -72.15 -5.21 73.58
N ALA A 1063 -71.20 -4.49 74.17
CA ALA A 1063 -71.42 -3.80 75.44
C ALA A 1063 -72.43 -2.64 75.33
N ASP A 1064 -72.51 -1.99 74.17
CA ASP A 1064 -73.20 -0.71 73.99
C ASP A 1064 -74.55 -0.84 73.27
N GLY A 1065 -74.85 -2.00 72.69
CA GLY A 1065 -76.08 -2.18 71.94
C GLY A 1065 -76.36 -3.60 71.47
N PHE A 1066 -77.48 -3.75 70.76
CA PHE A 1066 -77.89 -5.00 70.14
C PHE A 1066 -78.56 -4.78 68.79
N TRP A 1067 -78.57 -5.86 68.01
CA TRP A 1067 -79.28 -6.00 66.76
C TRP A 1067 -80.03 -7.34 66.75
N LYS A 1068 -81.30 -7.34 66.35
CA LYS A 1068 -82.09 -8.55 66.10
C LYS A 1068 -82.60 -8.55 64.66
N PRO A 1069 -82.62 -9.70 63.98
CA PRO A 1069 -83.26 -9.80 62.68
C PRO A 1069 -84.77 -9.53 62.83
N ASN A 1070 -85.33 -8.85 61.82
CA ASN A 1070 -86.76 -8.50 61.72
C ASN A 1070 -87.26 -7.43 62.71
N GLN A 1071 -86.38 -6.70 63.40
CA GLN A 1071 -86.76 -5.47 64.10
C GLN A 1071 -86.51 -4.24 63.20
N PRO A 1072 -87.41 -3.23 63.17
CA PRO A 1072 -87.15 -1.98 62.47
C PRO A 1072 -85.85 -1.34 62.93
N ASN A 1073 -85.07 -0.77 61.98
CA ASN A 1073 -83.72 -0.27 62.24
C ASN A 1073 -83.62 0.73 63.41
N GLN A 1074 -84.66 1.54 63.65
CA GLN A 1074 -84.72 2.49 64.78
C GLN A 1074 -84.70 1.83 66.17
N PHE A 1075 -85.03 0.53 66.26
CA PHE A 1075 -85.01 -0.23 67.51
C PHE A 1075 -83.74 -1.08 67.67
N ASN A 1076 -82.90 -1.15 66.63
CA ASN A 1076 -81.58 -1.77 66.71
C ASN A 1076 -80.55 -0.68 67.02
N SER A 1077 -80.02 -0.68 68.23
CA SER A 1077 -78.98 0.29 68.64
C SER A 1077 -77.61 -0.04 68.05
N LEU A 1078 -77.43 -1.23 67.49
CA LEU A 1078 -76.21 -1.66 66.81
C LEU A 1078 -76.50 -1.87 65.31
N GLN A 1079 -75.77 -1.19 64.42
CA GLN A 1079 -76.00 -1.21 62.97
C GLN A 1079 -74.84 -1.79 62.16
N THR A 1080 -73.61 -1.63 62.62
CA THR A 1080 -72.38 -2.06 61.95
C THR A 1080 -71.53 -2.96 62.86
N LEU A 1081 -70.76 -3.86 62.26
CA LEU A 1081 -69.64 -4.50 62.95
C LEU A 1081 -68.39 -3.66 62.75
N GLU A 1082 -68.00 -2.93 63.79
CA GLU A 1082 -66.73 -2.22 63.83
C GLU A 1082 -65.56 -3.20 64.04
N PRO A 1083 -64.49 -3.10 63.24
CA PRO A 1083 -63.26 -3.87 63.45
C PRO A 1083 -62.64 -3.63 64.82
N GLY A 1084 -62.00 -4.65 65.38
CA GLY A 1084 -61.37 -4.57 66.70
C GLY A 1084 -62.31 -4.75 67.90
N ASN A 1085 -63.62 -4.71 67.69
CA ASN A 1085 -64.63 -4.90 68.73
C ASN A 1085 -65.08 -6.36 68.87
N GLY A 1086 -65.46 -6.74 70.09
CA GLY A 1086 -66.00 -8.06 70.41
C GLY A 1086 -67.53 -8.08 70.39
N TYR A 1087 -68.10 -9.09 69.71
CA TYR A 1087 -69.56 -9.24 69.55
C TYR A 1087 -70.04 -10.63 69.98
N LEU A 1088 -71.11 -10.65 70.76
CA LEU A 1088 -71.87 -11.87 71.07
C LEU A 1088 -72.96 -12.10 70.02
N VAL A 1089 -72.91 -13.24 69.36
CA VAL A 1089 -73.84 -13.64 68.31
C VAL A 1089 -74.53 -14.93 68.73
N TYR A 1090 -75.85 -14.89 68.91
CA TYR A 1090 -76.62 -16.11 69.11
C TYR A 1090 -77.17 -16.63 67.78
N MET A 1091 -76.76 -17.84 67.41
CA MET A 1091 -77.24 -18.52 66.21
C MET A 1091 -78.25 -19.61 66.57
N ASN A 1092 -79.37 -19.68 65.87
CA ASN A 1092 -80.33 -20.78 66.04
C ASN A 1092 -79.84 -22.07 65.34
N THR A 1093 -79.08 -21.93 64.23
CA THR A 1093 -78.35 -23.01 63.55
C THR A 1093 -76.91 -22.61 63.24
N ALA A 1094 -75.99 -23.57 63.19
CA ALA A 1094 -74.60 -23.29 62.80
C ALA A 1094 -74.50 -22.72 61.37
N GLY A 1095 -73.44 -21.96 61.08
CA GLY A 1095 -73.19 -21.36 59.78
C GLY A 1095 -71.82 -20.66 59.71
N THR A 1096 -71.57 -19.91 58.64
CA THR A 1096 -70.34 -19.12 58.44
C THR A 1096 -70.69 -17.71 57.98
N ILE A 1097 -69.84 -16.74 58.32
CA ILE A 1097 -69.82 -15.40 57.71
C ILE A 1097 -68.47 -15.15 57.05
N THR A 1098 -68.47 -14.47 55.91
CA THR A 1098 -67.26 -14.11 55.17
C THR A 1098 -67.30 -12.63 54.85
N ILE A 1099 -66.22 -11.92 55.14
CA ILE A 1099 -66.07 -10.49 54.92
C ILE A 1099 -64.77 -10.28 54.14
N SER A 1100 -64.83 -9.58 53.01
CA SER A 1100 -63.67 -9.25 52.19
C SER A 1100 -63.48 -7.74 52.17
N GLY A 1101 -62.27 -7.29 52.47
CA GLY A 1101 -61.98 -5.87 52.64
C GLY A 1101 -60.50 -5.61 52.93
N ILE A 1102 -60.15 -4.38 53.23
CA ILE A 1102 -58.78 -4.03 53.62
C ILE A 1102 -58.59 -4.31 55.12
N PRO A 1103 -57.39 -4.72 55.59
CA PRO A 1103 -57.10 -4.81 57.02
C PRO A 1103 -57.37 -3.49 57.76
N CYS A 1104 -57.92 -3.56 58.97
CA CYS A 1104 -58.12 -2.37 59.82
C CYS A 1104 -56.81 -1.87 60.46
N THR A 1105 -56.72 -0.57 60.71
CA THR A 1105 -55.67 0.07 61.52
C THR A 1105 -56.34 0.79 62.71
N GLY A 1106 -55.99 0.47 63.98
CA GLY A 1106 -56.70 1.04 65.15
C GLY A 1106 -56.06 0.77 66.52
N GLU A 1107 -56.60 1.35 67.60
CA GLU A 1107 -56.01 1.42 68.95
C GLU A 1107 -56.34 0.25 69.91
N ILE A 1108 -55.49 0.08 70.92
CA ILE A 1108 -55.71 -0.81 72.08
C ILE A 1108 -56.85 -0.25 72.95
N LEU A 1109 -57.93 -1.01 73.14
CA LEU A 1109 -59.03 -0.63 74.02
C LEU A 1109 -58.63 -0.73 75.51
N PHE A 1110 -58.52 0.41 76.20
CA PHE A 1110 -58.39 0.45 77.66
C PHE A 1110 -59.75 0.24 78.33
N ALA A 1111 -59.97 -0.93 78.93
CA ALA A 1111 -61.22 -1.22 79.61
C ALA A 1111 -61.31 -0.59 81.02
N PRO A 1112 -62.49 -0.07 81.42
CA PRO A 1112 -62.81 0.26 82.81
C PRO A 1112 -62.92 -1.00 83.69
N THR A 1113 -62.97 -0.84 85.02
CA THR A 1113 -63.01 -1.94 85.99
C THR A 1113 -64.21 -2.88 85.76
N GLY A 1114 -63.96 -4.19 85.67
CA GLY A 1114 -65.00 -5.22 85.48
C GLY A 1114 -64.71 -6.18 84.33
N TRP A 1115 -65.73 -6.98 83.96
CA TRP A 1115 -65.70 -7.83 82.77
C TRP A 1115 -66.18 -7.04 81.55
N GLN A 1116 -65.40 -7.03 80.48
CA GLN A 1116 -65.69 -6.34 79.22
C GLN A 1116 -65.49 -7.27 78.01
N LEU A 1117 -66.21 -7.02 76.92
CA LEU A 1117 -65.99 -7.66 75.63
C LEU A 1117 -64.95 -6.87 74.85
N ILE A 1118 -63.91 -7.55 74.38
CA ILE A 1118 -62.87 -7.00 73.51
C ILE A 1118 -62.73 -7.86 72.26
N GLY A 1119 -62.42 -7.24 71.12
CA GLY A 1119 -62.16 -7.96 69.89
C GLY A 1119 -60.68 -8.30 69.70
N PHE A 1120 -60.36 -8.85 68.53
CA PHE A 1120 -58.99 -9.03 68.08
C PHE A 1120 -58.39 -7.64 67.78
N PRO A 1121 -57.25 -7.24 68.37
CA PRO A 1121 -56.71 -5.90 68.18
C PRO A 1121 -56.34 -5.63 66.71
N CYS A 1122 -56.84 -4.53 66.15
CA CYS A 1122 -56.24 -3.92 64.96
C CYS A 1122 -54.94 -3.26 65.45
N THR A 1123 -53.78 -3.44 64.80
CA THR A 1123 -52.55 -2.71 65.15
C THR A 1123 -52.17 -1.71 64.07
N GLY A 1124 -51.49 -0.63 64.45
CA GLY A 1124 -50.88 0.31 63.50
C GLY A 1124 -49.67 -0.34 62.81
N VAL A 1125 -49.69 -0.30 61.47
CA VAL A 1125 -48.59 -0.42 60.49
C VAL A 1125 -47.36 -1.24 60.91
N GLY A 1126 -47.16 -2.40 60.28
CA GLY A 1126 -45.82 -2.96 60.03
C GLY A 1126 -45.40 -4.22 60.80
N GLU A 1127 -46.15 -4.68 61.80
CA GLU A 1127 -45.91 -6.01 62.37
C GLU A 1127 -46.76 -7.06 61.66
N LEU A 1128 -46.11 -8.15 61.25
CA LEU A 1128 -46.66 -9.31 60.53
C LEU A 1128 -47.91 -9.88 61.22
N LEU A 1129 -49.11 -9.39 60.86
CA LEU A 1129 -50.41 -9.86 61.36
C LEU A 1129 -50.85 -11.23 60.81
N PHE A 1130 -49.89 -12.09 60.43
CA PHE A 1130 -50.16 -13.47 60.02
C PHE A 1130 -49.66 -14.51 61.03
N ALA A 1131 -49.04 -14.07 62.14
CA ALA A 1131 -48.75 -14.94 63.27
C ALA A 1131 -49.78 -14.69 64.39
N PRO A 1132 -50.25 -15.73 65.10
CA PRO A 1132 -51.01 -15.56 66.33
C PRO A 1132 -50.22 -14.65 67.30
N THR A 1133 -50.74 -13.47 67.63
CA THR A 1133 -49.98 -12.52 68.45
C THR A 1133 -50.14 -12.86 69.93
N PRO A 1134 -49.03 -12.99 70.69
CA PRO A 1134 -49.09 -13.28 72.12
C PRO A 1134 -49.92 -12.26 72.89
N ILE A 1135 -50.88 -12.74 73.68
CA ILE A 1135 -51.72 -11.90 74.55
C ILE A 1135 -50.84 -11.06 75.51
N SER A 1136 -49.70 -11.62 75.91
CA SER A 1136 -48.70 -10.97 76.77
C SER A 1136 -48.11 -9.69 76.20
N ASN A 1137 -48.15 -9.49 74.88
CA ASN A 1137 -47.60 -8.29 74.25
C ASN A 1137 -48.49 -7.06 74.51
N TYR A 1138 -49.78 -7.28 74.76
CA TYR A 1138 -50.76 -6.20 74.90
C TYR A 1138 -51.18 -5.95 76.34
N PHE A 1139 -51.09 -6.95 77.24
CA PHE A 1139 -51.65 -6.88 78.58
C PHE A 1139 -50.68 -7.35 79.67
N ASN A 1140 -50.63 -6.62 80.80
CA ASN A 1140 -49.81 -6.93 81.99
C ASN A 1140 -50.66 -6.98 83.29
N THR A 1141 -50.05 -7.33 84.43
CA THR A 1141 -50.73 -7.50 85.73
C THR A 1141 -51.37 -6.24 86.31
N THR A 1142 -50.97 -5.05 85.84
CA THR A 1142 -51.50 -3.78 86.35
C THR A 1142 -52.86 -3.44 85.72
N ASN A 1143 -53.14 -3.97 84.52
CA ASN A 1143 -54.28 -3.58 83.70
C ASN A 1143 -55.22 -4.74 83.31
N CYS A 1144 -54.84 -6.00 83.57
CA CYS A 1144 -55.64 -7.16 83.25
C CYS A 1144 -55.44 -8.28 84.28
N LYS A 1145 -56.53 -8.89 84.76
CA LYS A 1145 -56.54 -10.08 85.62
C LYS A 1145 -56.74 -11.37 84.84
N MET A 1146 -57.55 -11.34 83.79
CA MET A 1146 -57.87 -12.52 83.00
C MET A 1146 -58.42 -12.12 81.65
N ILE A 1147 -57.99 -12.83 80.60
CA ILE A 1147 -58.62 -12.82 79.28
C ILE A 1147 -59.16 -14.23 79.04
N LYS A 1148 -60.36 -14.36 78.49
CA LYS A 1148 -60.90 -15.67 78.09
C LYS A 1148 -61.75 -15.55 76.84
N ASN A 1149 -61.89 -16.62 76.10
CA ASN A 1149 -62.95 -16.80 75.11
C ASN A 1149 -63.75 -18.06 75.49
N PHE A 1150 -64.54 -18.61 74.55
CA PHE A 1150 -65.28 -19.85 74.81
C PHE A 1150 -64.38 -21.09 74.87
N ASP A 1151 -63.18 -21.02 74.29
CA ASP A 1151 -62.28 -22.15 74.09
C ASP A 1151 -61.20 -22.23 75.19
N GLY A 1152 -60.96 -21.14 75.92
CA GLY A 1152 -59.94 -21.13 76.96
C GLY A 1152 -59.76 -19.78 77.65
N PHE A 1153 -58.71 -19.70 78.47
CA PHE A 1153 -58.37 -18.51 79.23
C PHE A 1153 -56.85 -18.28 79.29
N TRP A 1154 -56.49 -17.03 79.56
CA TRP A 1154 -55.15 -16.55 79.79
C TRP A 1154 -55.15 -15.65 81.03
N VAL A 1155 -54.20 -15.90 81.93
CA VAL A 1155 -53.91 -15.10 83.12
C VAL A 1155 -52.45 -14.66 83.04
N PRO A 1156 -52.13 -13.37 83.32
CA PRO A 1156 -50.75 -12.91 83.41
C PRO A 1156 -49.94 -13.76 84.39
N PHE A 1157 -48.79 -14.28 83.94
CA PHE A 1157 -47.90 -15.16 84.72
C PHE A 1157 -48.53 -16.46 85.25
N GLY A 1158 -49.69 -16.88 84.73
CA GLY A 1158 -50.29 -18.17 85.06
C GLY A 1158 -49.39 -19.34 84.65
N THR A 1159 -49.31 -20.38 85.48
CA THR A 1159 -48.50 -21.58 85.18
C THR A 1159 -49.12 -22.47 84.10
N THR A 1160 -50.41 -22.27 83.79
CA THR A 1160 -51.15 -22.99 82.74
C THR A 1160 -52.18 -22.05 82.10
N ASN A 1161 -51.92 -21.60 80.87
CA ASN A 1161 -52.85 -20.83 80.04
C ASN A 1161 -53.27 -21.67 78.84
N SER A 1162 -54.57 -21.81 78.58
CA SER A 1162 -55.09 -22.63 77.48
C SER A 1162 -55.22 -21.87 76.16
N ILE A 1163 -55.15 -20.54 76.21
CA ILE A 1163 -54.93 -19.70 75.03
C ILE A 1163 -53.68 -18.84 75.28
N GLN A 1164 -52.85 -18.66 74.26
CA GLN A 1164 -51.64 -17.84 74.34
C GLN A 1164 -51.68 -16.64 73.41
N ASN A 1165 -52.49 -16.71 72.36
CA ASN A 1165 -52.53 -15.72 71.30
C ASN A 1165 -53.94 -15.21 71.05
N PHE A 1166 -54.05 -13.98 70.55
CA PHE A 1166 -55.28 -13.52 69.92
C PHE A 1166 -55.40 -14.17 68.54
N GLU A 1167 -56.62 -14.59 68.18
CA GLU A 1167 -56.94 -15.26 66.94
C GLU A 1167 -57.96 -14.44 66.15
N GLN A 1168 -57.71 -14.29 64.85
CA GLN A 1168 -58.62 -13.59 63.96
C GLN A 1168 -60.01 -14.25 63.97
N GLY A 1169 -61.06 -13.44 64.03
CA GLY A 1169 -62.45 -13.93 64.07
C GLY A 1169 -62.98 -14.24 65.46
N LYS A 1170 -62.12 -14.29 66.48
CA LYS A 1170 -62.52 -14.53 67.88
C LYS A 1170 -62.65 -13.21 68.63
N GLY A 1171 -63.71 -13.09 69.43
CA GLY A 1171 -63.79 -12.08 70.48
C GLY A 1171 -63.37 -12.68 71.83
N TYR A 1172 -63.11 -11.81 72.80
CA TYR A 1172 -62.62 -12.21 74.12
C TYR A 1172 -63.34 -11.41 75.22
N TRP A 1173 -63.48 -12.02 76.40
CA TRP A 1173 -63.79 -11.30 77.63
C TRP A 1173 -62.50 -10.95 78.35
N MET A 1174 -62.41 -9.71 78.80
CA MET A 1174 -61.32 -9.25 79.64
C MET A 1174 -61.86 -8.83 81.01
N LYS A 1175 -61.19 -9.26 82.07
CA LYS A 1175 -61.43 -8.80 83.44
C LYS A 1175 -60.26 -7.93 83.89
N ARG A 1176 -60.54 -6.69 84.29
CA ARG A 1176 -59.58 -5.82 84.99
C ARG A 1176 -59.59 -6.01 86.50
#